data_AF-A0A1X7TZK9-F1
#
_entry.id   AF-A0A1X7TZK9-F1
#
_cell.length_a   1.000
_cell.length_b   1.000
_cell.length_c   1.000
_cell.angle_alpha   90.00
_cell.angle_beta   90.00
_cell.angle_gamma   90.00
#
_symmetry.space_group_name_H-M   'P 1'
#
loop_
_entity.id
_entity.type
_entity.pdbx_description
1 polymer ?
#
loop_
_entity_poly.entity_id
_entity_poly.type
_entity_poly.pdbx_seq_one_letter_code
_entity_poly.pdbx_strand_id
1 'polypeptide(L)'
;MFFLHYKTSYGATVFDQASFVSNIASSMVLLMMTDISGTTSTPLHFMNSEFIDTVLYQPPSNPSSVIFIGLYNPSSHSTVNINLNNSVFTNNNATASGSCIYAVDTGTQSEVLNVYLNNITAYNNFKTNNKFGNTMAELIKIGNAKGLYISGYNNLSYNFGSIFDITNTIIYLSGQLNIIGNNGYMGTGFKVQGSSYFLLSNGSNVTFINNTALTIGGAIYAIADDDFHKCMFQSNTNNITNIKMTFISNIASEAGSSIYSNNLYDCKLNIALDLDTIFSFSSKHGKISIPPTSLYLCNAASCNANDVTIEYNLSAFIRPGQNIELQLAAVYSYNYSIMQYGYAAVTFLLIDRDNVHLVPSWQVSANSANQVLLEKQDCTSVTITLLKNRNEPNPSSPAIIVSSSSIASGLILYGIQLLDCPIGFELNVTEGKCVCSRLLHKLSTSYQPDCHISSGADNSISTITRTGTEWIGIANLSNGTVVFGAALNCIGYCKYKSGYTKLIVNDTSVAIADSDDLSNSVPLCIDNREGLLCSQCPPGYSVVFGSYECKQCSNWWLFILIIYAVIGPLLIYLLYILKLTLTTGSLNGIIFCVQLLGFIDPPSVDKKGMNILLNGWTDYDLSFPLCLYSEMTELWRYGLYTVYQVYILISALVYGSSLYFMKSDHEDGLMIIIAVSNAVIITSSLGVIILHILWVTGLMEKIKSKFRKYWSHCLPQQNQEEAAQVGADMSGSFFEPYDRVREPLLIN
;
A
#
# COMPACT_ATOMS: atom_id res chain seq x y z
N MET A 1 22.72 42.86 -15.01
CA MET A 1 22.95 42.79 -13.56
C MET A 1 23.65 44.08 -13.14
N PHE A 2 22.95 44.98 -12.45
CA PHE A 2 23.59 46.14 -11.83
C PHE A 2 24.05 45.73 -10.43
N PHE A 3 25.36 45.69 -10.21
CA PHE A 3 25.95 45.46 -8.89
C PHE A 3 26.29 46.82 -8.28
N LEU A 4 25.51 47.23 -7.27
CA LEU A 4 25.80 48.45 -6.53
C LEU A 4 26.42 48.04 -5.18
N HIS A 5 27.74 48.15 -5.05
CA HIS A 5 28.38 48.11 -3.73
C HIS A 5 28.16 49.48 -3.09
N TYR A 6 27.15 49.57 -2.24
CA TYR A 6 26.72 50.85 -1.68
C TYR A 6 27.46 51.13 -0.37
N LYS A 7 28.51 51.94 -0.44
CA LYS A 7 29.23 52.46 0.72
C LYS A 7 29.36 53.97 0.59
N THR A 8 28.28 54.72 0.84
CA THR A 8 28.33 56.19 0.79
C THR A 8 27.99 56.79 2.15
N SER A 9 28.92 57.61 2.64
CA SER A 9 28.72 58.55 3.75
C SER A 9 28.13 59.89 3.27
N TYR A 10 27.89 60.09 1.96
CA TYR A 10 27.36 61.34 1.40
C TYR A 10 26.48 61.12 0.14
N GLY A 11 25.24 61.61 0.19
CA GLY A 11 24.30 61.74 -0.95
C GLY A 11 23.21 60.66 -1.06
N ALA A 12 21.95 61.08 -1.29
CA ALA A 12 20.83 60.16 -1.57
C ALA A 12 20.95 59.58 -2.98
N THR A 13 20.72 58.27 -3.13
CA THR A 13 20.70 57.60 -4.44
C THR A 13 19.25 57.37 -4.85
N VAL A 14 18.89 57.85 -6.04
CA VAL A 14 17.53 57.79 -6.57
C VAL A 14 17.57 57.13 -7.94
N PHE A 15 16.85 56.02 -8.08
CA PHE A 15 16.45 55.45 -9.36
C PHE A 15 15.05 55.99 -9.69
N ASP A 16 14.97 57.00 -10.54
CA ASP A 16 13.70 57.55 -11.01
C ASP A 16 13.41 57.10 -12.45
N GLN A 17 12.17 56.70 -12.73
CA GLN A 17 11.72 56.23 -14.05
C GLN A 17 12.53 55.06 -14.63
N ALA A 18 13.05 54.18 -13.77
CA ALA A 18 13.78 53.01 -14.23
C ALA A 18 12.80 51.97 -14.79
N SER A 19 12.93 51.66 -16.08
CA SER A 19 12.16 50.60 -16.76
C SER A 19 13.10 49.47 -17.18
N PHE A 20 12.77 48.25 -16.79
CA PHE A 20 13.55 47.07 -17.16
C PHE A 20 12.66 46.02 -17.81
N VAL A 21 13.05 45.61 -19.02
CA VAL A 21 12.40 44.55 -19.82
C VAL A 21 13.50 43.65 -20.38
N SER A 22 13.68 42.44 -19.86
CA SER A 22 14.55 41.39 -20.46
C SER A 22 14.58 40.09 -19.63
N ASN A 23 15.03 39.00 -20.27
CA ASN A 23 15.43 37.76 -19.61
C ASN A 23 16.84 37.89 -19.02
N ILE A 24 16.99 37.70 -17.71
CA ILE A 24 18.30 37.80 -17.03
C ILE A 24 18.52 36.57 -16.14
N ALA A 25 19.77 36.12 -16.04
CA ALA A 25 20.16 34.90 -15.34
C ALA A 25 20.18 34.97 -13.79
N SER A 26 19.79 36.08 -13.15
CA SER A 26 19.85 36.16 -11.67
C SER A 26 18.92 37.17 -11.01
N SER A 27 19.15 38.45 -11.29
CA SER A 27 18.55 39.60 -10.65
C SER A 27 18.81 40.82 -11.52
N MET A 28 17.82 41.71 -11.60
CA MET A 28 17.96 42.95 -12.35
C MET A 28 18.79 43.96 -11.56
N VAL A 29 18.39 44.19 -10.31
CA VAL A 29 19.06 45.06 -9.36
C VAL A 29 19.59 44.23 -8.20
N LEU A 30 20.91 44.20 -8.04
CA LEU A 30 21.59 43.49 -6.96
C LEU A 30 22.30 44.50 -6.06
N LEU A 31 21.74 44.71 -4.88
CA LEU A 31 22.30 45.55 -3.83
C LEU A 31 22.87 44.66 -2.73
N MET A 32 24.19 44.58 -2.66
CA MET A 32 24.88 43.97 -1.52
C MET A 32 25.61 45.06 -0.74
N MET A 33 25.24 45.21 0.54
CA MET A 33 25.97 46.08 1.46
C MET A 33 26.67 45.21 2.51
N THR A 34 27.98 45.40 2.63
CA THR A 34 28.83 44.69 3.59
C THR A 34 29.45 45.70 4.54
N ASP A 35 29.42 45.44 5.85
CA ASP A 35 30.17 46.20 6.87
C ASP A 35 29.78 47.69 6.95
N ILE A 36 28.50 47.94 7.25
CA ILE A 36 27.97 49.29 7.51
C ILE A 36 28.26 49.65 8.96
N SER A 37 29.34 50.39 9.22
CA SER A 37 29.77 50.78 10.57
C SER A 37 29.20 52.15 11.00
N GLY A 38 28.31 52.16 11.99
CA GLY A 38 28.04 53.32 12.86
C GLY A 38 27.42 54.57 12.23
N THR A 39 26.86 54.48 11.03
CA THR A 39 26.22 55.62 10.33
C THR A 39 24.85 55.25 9.79
N THR A 40 23.89 56.17 9.88
CA THR A 40 22.63 56.10 9.13
C THR A 40 22.95 56.21 7.64
N SER A 41 22.69 55.15 6.88
CA SER A 41 22.91 55.21 5.43
C SER A 41 21.90 56.18 4.79
N THR A 42 22.34 56.87 3.75
CA THR A 42 21.45 57.67 2.92
C THR A 42 20.38 56.75 2.31
N PRO A 43 19.09 57.12 2.34
CA PRO A 43 18.05 56.25 1.82
C PRO A 43 18.24 55.96 0.33
N LEU A 44 17.98 54.72 -0.07
CA LEU A 44 17.89 54.35 -1.47
C LEU A 44 16.45 54.51 -1.93
N HIS A 45 16.22 55.26 -3.01
CA HIS A 45 14.89 55.49 -3.54
C HIS A 45 14.72 54.85 -4.92
N PHE A 46 13.64 54.09 -5.09
CA PHE A 46 13.08 53.71 -6.38
C PHE A 46 11.80 54.52 -6.56
N MET A 47 11.79 55.44 -7.52
CA MET A 47 10.64 56.29 -7.82
C MET A 47 10.14 55.99 -9.22
N ASN A 48 8.82 55.88 -9.38
CA ASN A 48 8.17 55.75 -10.69
C ASN A 48 8.78 54.63 -11.57
N SER A 49 9.21 53.52 -10.95
CA SER A 49 9.96 52.46 -11.62
C SER A 49 9.05 51.32 -12.07
N GLU A 50 9.32 50.76 -13.24
CA GLU A 50 8.51 49.69 -13.85
C GLU A 50 9.36 48.46 -14.17
N PHE A 51 8.87 47.30 -13.74
CA PHE A 51 9.51 46.00 -13.95
C PHE A 51 8.50 45.08 -14.63
N ILE A 52 8.69 44.84 -15.93
CA ILE A 52 7.69 44.22 -16.79
C ILE A 52 8.31 43.04 -17.54
N ASP A 53 7.59 41.91 -17.57
CA ASP A 53 7.95 40.70 -18.33
C ASP A 53 9.37 40.18 -18.00
N THR A 54 9.80 40.32 -16.74
CA THR A 54 11.13 39.85 -16.32
C THR A 54 11.09 38.36 -16.01
N VAL A 55 11.94 37.57 -16.67
CA VAL A 55 12.12 36.15 -16.33
C VAL A 55 13.51 35.92 -15.74
N LEU A 56 13.55 35.44 -14.50
CA LEU A 56 14.76 35.13 -13.75
C LEU A 56 14.95 33.62 -13.63
N TYR A 57 15.97 33.10 -14.33
CA TYR A 57 16.35 31.70 -14.27
C TYR A 57 17.57 31.52 -13.37
N GLN A 58 17.37 30.96 -12.17
CA GLN A 58 18.46 30.52 -11.30
C GLN A 58 18.29 29.10 -10.75
N PRO A 59 19.41 28.43 -10.43
CA PRO A 59 19.36 27.21 -9.64
C PRO A 59 18.67 27.47 -8.29
N PRO A 60 17.98 26.47 -7.71
CA PRO A 60 17.20 26.64 -6.48
C PRO A 60 17.98 27.16 -5.26
N SER A 61 19.31 27.08 -5.27
CA SER A 61 20.18 27.42 -4.15
C SER A 61 20.46 28.92 -4.00
N ASN A 62 20.24 29.72 -5.03
CA ASN A 62 20.57 31.15 -5.02
C ASN A 62 19.29 31.99 -5.04
N PRO A 63 19.18 33.01 -4.18
CA PRO A 63 18.00 33.86 -4.19
C PRO A 63 17.97 34.72 -5.48
N SER A 64 16.81 34.74 -6.15
CA SER A 64 16.63 35.38 -7.47
C SER A 64 15.41 36.31 -7.49
N SER A 65 15.62 37.61 -7.39
CA SER A 65 14.54 38.61 -7.44
C SER A 65 14.83 39.74 -8.40
N VAL A 66 13.77 40.43 -8.85
CA VAL A 66 13.92 41.63 -9.69
C VAL A 66 14.74 42.67 -8.93
N ILE A 67 14.38 42.92 -7.67
CA ILE A 67 15.16 43.72 -6.73
C ILE A 67 15.66 42.83 -5.60
N PHE A 68 16.97 42.62 -5.52
CA PHE A 68 17.62 41.91 -4.41
C PHE A 68 18.37 42.90 -3.52
N ILE A 69 18.10 42.84 -2.22
CA ILE A 69 18.72 43.64 -1.17
C ILE A 69 19.26 42.67 -0.12
N GLY A 70 20.58 42.58 -0.01
CA GLY A 70 21.25 41.80 1.04
C GLY A 70 22.12 42.70 1.89
N LEU A 71 21.84 42.75 3.20
CA LEU A 71 22.75 43.33 4.18
C LEU A 71 23.55 42.22 4.86
N TYR A 72 24.87 42.30 4.75
CA TYR A 72 25.78 41.31 5.31
C TYR A 72 26.58 41.93 6.47
N ASN A 73 26.37 41.38 7.66
CA ASN A 73 26.97 41.82 8.93
C ASN A 73 26.88 43.34 9.16
N PRO A 74 25.68 43.95 9.13
CA PRO A 74 25.55 45.36 9.46
C PRO A 74 25.80 45.58 10.97
N SER A 75 26.44 46.71 11.31
CA SER A 75 26.60 47.14 12.71
C SER A 75 25.24 47.40 13.35
N SER A 76 25.07 46.99 14.62
CA SER A 76 23.81 47.10 15.38
C SER A 76 23.28 48.54 15.55
N HIS A 77 24.10 49.56 15.32
CA HIS A 77 23.70 50.97 15.40
C HIS A 77 23.40 51.62 14.04
N SER A 78 23.56 50.89 12.95
CA SER A 78 23.31 51.41 11.61
C SER A 78 21.81 51.41 11.28
N THR A 79 21.41 52.22 10.31
CA THR A 79 20.07 52.15 9.71
C THR A 79 20.16 52.20 8.19
N VAL A 80 19.41 51.33 7.53
CA VAL A 80 19.31 51.27 6.08
C VAL A 80 17.88 51.43 5.66
N ASN A 81 17.59 52.49 4.90
CA ASN A 81 16.24 52.79 4.45
C ASN A 81 16.16 52.56 2.95
N ILE A 82 15.27 51.67 2.52
CA ILE A 82 14.97 51.42 1.11
C ILE A 82 13.53 51.86 0.86
N ASN A 83 13.35 52.82 -0.05
CA ASN A 83 12.07 53.43 -0.36
C ASN A 83 11.66 53.08 -1.78
N LEU A 84 10.53 52.40 -1.95
CA LEU A 84 9.91 52.15 -3.24
C LEU A 84 8.60 52.92 -3.33
N ASN A 85 8.56 53.90 -4.22
CA ASN A 85 7.44 54.80 -4.42
C ASN A 85 6.93 54.71 -5.87
N ASN A 86 5.61 54.59 -6.03
CA ASN A 86 4.95 54.55 -7.34
C ASN A 86 5.57 53.50 -8.29
N SER A 87 5.86 52.30 -7.79
CA SER A 87 6.55 51.27 -8.58
C SER A 87 5.59 50.16 -9.03
N VAL A 88 5.81 49.63 -10.23
CA VAL A 88 4.94 48.65 -10.88
C VAL A 88 5.72 47.37 -11.19
N PHE A 89 5.19 46.22 -10.80
CA PHE A 89 5.71 44.89 -11.09
C PHE A 89 4.65 44.10 -11.86
N THR A 90 4.90 43.78 -13.13
CA THR A 90 3.92 43.09 -13.97
C THR A 90 4.54 41.93 -14.74
N ASN A 91 3.87 40.77 -14.75
CA ASN A 91 4.29 39.58 -15.49
C ASN A 91 5.71 39.10 -15.17
N ASN A 92 6.23 39.39 -13.98
CA ASN A 92 7.55 38.92 -13.59
C ASN A 92 7.49 37.47 -13.13
N ASN A 93 8.50 36.69 -13.50
CA ASN A 93 8.61 35.28 -13.19
C ASN A 93 10.01 34.95 -12.63
N ALA A 94 10.07 34.35 -11.45
CA ALA A 94 11.32 33.90 -10.84
C ALA A 94 11.30 32.40 -10.50
N THR A 95 12.44 31.73 -10.58
CA THR A 95 12.53 30.29 -10.23
C THR A 95 12.84 30.04 -8.75
N ALA A 96 13.62 30.91 -8.08
CA ALA A 96 14.19 30.60 -6.77
C ALA A 96 13.60 31.39 -5.58
N SER A 97 13.43 32.72 -5.64
CA SER A 97 12.81 33.48 -4.52
C SER A 97 12.46 34.94 -4.83
N GLY A 98 11.23 35.39 -4.52
CA GLY A 98 10.86 36.81 -4.59
C GLY A 98 10.76 37.33 -6.02
N SER A 99 9.69 37.01 -6.76
CA SER A 99 9.57 37.47 -8.15
C SER A 99 9.54 39.00 -8.32
N CYS A 100 9.34 39.76 -7.25
CA CYS A 100 9.43 41.22 -7.24
C CYS A 100 10.61 41.70 -6.38
N ILE A 101 10.58 41.44 -5.07
CA ILE A 101 11.53 41.99 -4.10
C ILE A 101 12.02 40.87 -3.19
N TYR A 102 13.32 40.84 -2.94
CA TYR A 102 13.92 40.01 -1.91
C TYR A 102 14.83 40.89 -1.07
N ALA A 103 14.47 41.15 0.18
CA ALA A 103 15.26 41.94 1.11
C ALA A 103 15.56 41.11 2.36
N VAL A 104 16.83 40.95 2.70
CA VAL A 104 17.25 40.20 3.89
C VAL A 104 18.37 40.92 4.62
N ASP A 105 18.26 40.92 5.95
CA ASP A 105 19.38 41.22 6.83
C ASP A 105 19.97 39.90 7.36
N THR A 106 21.24 39.62 7.08
CA THR A 106 21.90 38.42 7.59
C THR A 106 22.56 38.65 8.95
N GLY A 107 22.50 39.86 9.50
CA GLY A 107 22.95 40.14 10.85
C GLY A 107 22.06 39.40 11.84
N THR A 108 22.67 38.60 12.72
CA THR A 108 21.95 37.68 13.62
C THR A 108 21.01 38.36 14.63
N GLN A 109 21.02 39.68 14.73
CA GLN A 109 20.22 40.49 15.66
C GLN A 109 20.10 41.98 15.24
N SER A 110 20.56 42.33 14.04
CA SER A 110 20.69 43.72 13.62
C SER A 110 19.37 44.20 13.01
N GLU A 111 18.47 44.80 13.79
CA GLU A 111 17.28 45.51 13.29
C GLU A 111 17.70 46.79 12.51
N VAL A 112 18.40 46.64 11.39
CA VAL A 112 19.02 47.75 10.65
C VAL A 112 18.22 48.13 9.42
N LEU A 113 17.67 47.14 8.71
CA LEU A 113 16.95 47.36 7.45
C LEU A 113 15.51 47.84 7.67
N ASN A 114 15.14 48.95 7.06
CA ASN A 114 13.77 49.43 6.90
C ASN A 114 13.40 49.44 5.42
N VAL A 115 12.26 48.84 5.08
CA VAL A 115 11.74 48.83 3.71
C VAL A 115 10.41 49.58 3.69
N TYR A 116 10.30 50.58 2.83
CA TYR A 116 9.10 51.40 2.66
C TYR A 116 8.50 51.13 1.28
N LEU A 117 7.24 50.70 1.26
CA LEU A 117 6.43 50.45 0.08
C LEU A 117 5.29 51.45 0.04
N ASN A 118 5.30 52.31 -0.98
CA ASN A 118 4.29 53.35 -1.17
C ASN A 118 3.78 53.34 -2.61
N ASN A 119 2.48 53.20 -2.78
CA ASN A 119 1.83 53.14 -4.10
C ASN A 119 2.39 52.04 -5.02
N ILE A 120 2.53 50.81 -4.50
CA ILE A 120 3.03 49.67 -5.25
C ILE A 120 1.90 48.96 -5.99
N THR A 121 2.12 48.65 -7.26
CA THR A 121 1.24 47.78 -8.05
C THR A 121 1.98 46.49 -8.40
N ALA A 122 1.41 45.33 -8.06
CA ALA A 122 1.92 44.03 -8.52
C ALA A 122 0.80 43.22 -9.19
N TYR A 123 0.97 42.93 -10.48
CA TYR A 123 -0.04 42.25 -11.28
C TYR A 123 0.53 41.03 -12.00
N ASN A 124 -0.13 39.89 -11.89
CA ASN A 124 0.17 38.70 -12.69
C ASN A 124 1.65 38.23 -12.61
N ASN A 125 2.26 38.32 -11.43
CA ASN A 125 3.62 37.82 -11.20
C ASN A 125 3.59 36.36 -10.70
N PHE A 126 4.57 35.56 -11.11
CA PHE A 126 4.63 34.12 -10.88
C PHE A 126 5.96 33.68 -10.28
N LYS A 127 5.95 32.51 -9.62
CA LYS A 127 7.15 31.72 -9.34
C LYS A 127 7.02 30.35 -10.00
N THR A 128 7.86 30.04 -10.98
CA THR A 128 7.72 28.85 -11.87
C THR A 128 8.46 27.61 -11.41
N ASN A 129 8.77 27.45 -10.12
CA ASN A 129 9.45 26.23 -9.71
C ASN A 129 8.48 25.03 -9.77
N ASN A 130 8.65 24.20 -10.81
CA ASN A 130 7.80 23.06 -11.20
C ASN A 130 7.70 21.91 -10.17
N LYS A 131 8.26 22.06 -8.97
CA LYS A 131 8.05 21.09 -7.89
C LYS A 131 6.82 21.52 -7.09
N PHE A 132 5.66 20.97 -7.47
CA PHE A 132 4.45 20.98 -6.65
C PHE A 132 4.83 20.63 -5.20
N GLY A 133 4.52 21.53 -4.26
CA GLY A 133 4.77 21.35 -2.82
C GLY A 133 5.85 22.25 -2.20
N ASN A 134 6.54 23.11 -2.96
CA ASN A 134 7.49 24.03 -2.35
C ASN A 134 6.77 25.25 -1.72
N THR A 135 6.82 25.37 -0.40
CA THR A 135 6.23 26.48 0.41
C THR A 135 6.88 27.84 0.18
N MET A 136 7.95 27.86 -0.62
CA MET A 136 8.65 29.04 -1.08
C MET A 136 8.00 29.48 -2.38
N ALA A 137 6.84 30.11 -2.37
CA ALA A 137 6.29 30.78 -3.54
C ALA A 137 6.01 32.23 -3.16
N GLU A 138 7.04 33.05 -3.07
CA GLU A 138 6.95 34.40 -2.54
C GLU A 138 7.28 35.48 -3.60
N LEU A 139 6.53 36.59 -3.58
CA LEU A 139 6.76 37.74 -4.48
C LEU A 139 7.68 38.79 -3.83
N ILE A 140 7.34 39.20 -2.61
CA ILE A 140 8.06 40.16 -1.79
C ILE A 140 8.49 39.44 -0.52
N LYS A 141 9.77 39.07 -0.47
CA LYS A 141 10.39 38.44 0.70
C LYS A 141 11.11 39.46 1.55
N ILE A 142 10.78 39.55 2.83
CA ILE A 142 11.45 40.42 3.80
C ILE A 142 11.86 39.60 5.02
N GLY A 143 13.16 39.42 5.23
CA GLY A 143 13.69 38.63 6.35
C GLY A 143 14.59 39.46 7.27
N ASN A 144 14.35 39.35 8.58
CA ASN A 144 15.14 39.99 9.65
C ASN A 144 15.27 41.52 9.51
N ALA A 145 14.30 42.19 8.88
CA ALA A 145 14.30 43.63 8.80
C ALA A 145 13.75 44.24 10.10
N LYS A 146 14.19 45.46 10.43
CA LYS A 146 13.59 46.23 11.52
C LYS A 146 12.10 46.46 11.31
N GLY A 147 11.75 46.86 10.08
CA GLY A 147 10.39 47.23 9.76
C GLY A 147 10.10 47.21 8.26
N LEU A 148 8.89 46.74 7.93
CA LEU A 148 8.26 46.89 6.63
C LEU A 148 7.13 47.90 6.76
N TYR A 149 7.21 49.00 6.02
CA TYR A 149 6.24 50.10 6.06
C TYR A 149 5.42 50.10 4.77
N ILE A 150 4.15 49.73 4.84
CA ILE A 150 3.22 49.73 3.71
C ILE A 150 2.28 50.93 3.87
N SER A 151 2.28 51.82 2.87
CA SER A 151 1.58 53.10 2.91
C SER A 151 1.03 53.50 1.54
N GLY A 152 0.18 54.52 1.48
CA GLY A 152 -0.41 54.98 0.21
C GLY A 152 -1.49 54.03 -0.32
N TYR A 153 -1.60 53.91 -1.64
CA TYR A 153 -2.56 53.05 -2.34
C TYR A 153 -1.83 51.88 -3.04
N ASN A 154 -1.82 50.71 -2.42
CA ASN A 154 -1.16 49.52 -2.98
C ASN A 154 -2.19 48.55 -3.56
N ASN A 155 -1.93 48.02 -4.75
CA ASN A 155 -2.82 47.09 -5.44
C ASN A 155 -2.05 45.86 -5.94
N LEU A 156 -2.33 44.69 -5.37
CA LEU A 156 -1.60 43.46 -5.61
C LEU A 156 -2.61 42.39 -6.04
N SER A 157 -2.62 42.06 -7.33
CA SER A 157 -3.69 41.23 -7.89
C SER A 157 -3.24 40.17 -8.89
N TYR A 158 -3.97 39.05 -8.89
CA TYR A 158 -3.77 37.93 -9.80
C TYR A 158 -2.35 37.34 -9.81
N ASN A 159 -1.65 37.40 -8.68
CA ASN A 159 -0.33 36.82 -8.55
C ASN A 159 -0.39 35.36 -8.10
N PHE A 160 0.66 34.59 -8.43
CA PHE A 160 0.84 33.21 -7.98
C PHE A 160 1.96 33.12 -6.94
N GLY A 161 1.57 32.99 -5.67
CA GLY A 161 2.42 32.94 -4.49
C GLY A 161 1.81 33.70 -3.30
N SER A 162 2.47 33.62 -2.15
CA SER A 162 2.32 34.60 -1.06
C SER A 162 2.89 35.93 -1.54
N ILE A 163 2.09 36.99 -1.55
CA ILE A 163 2.57 38.31 -1.96
C ILE A 163 3.69 38.76 -1.03
N PHE A 164 3.46 38.67 0.28
CA PHE A 164 4.45 38.97 1.30
C PHE A 164 4.85 37.71 2.06
N ASP A 165 6.13 37.36 2.04
CA ASP A 165 6.74 36.36 2.93
C ASP A 165 7.68 37.08 3.89
N ILE A 166 7.26 37.20 5.15
CA ILE A 166 7.85 38.09 6.14
C ILE A 166 8.29 37.26 7.34
N THR A 167 9.56 37.43 7.73
CA THR A 167 10.14 36.76 8.91
C THR A 167 10.89 37.76 9.78
N ASN A 168 10.68 37.70 11.10
CA ASN A 168 11.39 38.52 12.09
C ASN A 168 11.43 40.02 11.75
N THR A 169 10.27 40.56 11.36
CA THR A 169 10.09 41.94 10.89
C THR A 169 8.75 42.52 11.36
N ILE A 170 8.74 43.77 11.82
CA ILE A 170 7.53 44.49 12.22
C ILE A 170 6.84 45.07 10.98
N ILE A 171 5.53 44.84 10.83
CA ILE A 171 4.77 45.24 9.64
C ILE A 171 3.90 46.45 9.99
N TYR A 172 4.25 47.63 9.50
CA TYR A 172 3.46 48.84 9.66
C TYR A 172 2.48 48.99 8.50
N LEU A 173 1.19 48.94 8.79
CA LEU A 173 0.13 49.13 7.80
C LEU A 173 -0.54 50.49 7.97
N SER A 174 -0.55 51.26 6.88
CA SER A 174 -1.21 52.57 6.78
C SER A 174 -1.77 52.77 5.36
N GLY A 175 -2.79 53.62 5.20
CA GLY A 175 -3.39 53.86 3.88
C GLY A 175 -4.23 52.68 3.36
N GLN A 176 -4.30 52.52 2.04
CA GLN A 176 -5.11 51.52 1.37
C GLN A 176 -4.27 50.39 0.77
N LEU A 177 -4.63 49.15 1.08
CA LEU A 177 -3.96 47.94 0.57
C LEU A 177 -5.01 46.98 0.03
N ASN A 178 -4.98 46.70 -1.28
CA ASN A 178 -5.90 45.78 -1.94
C ASN A 178 -5.14 44.55 -2.42
N ILE A 179 -5.57 43.37 -1.97
CA ILE A 179 -5.00 42.06 -2.30
C ILE A 179 -6.11 41.20 -2.93
N ILE A 180 -6.08 41.02 -4.25
CA ILE A 180 -7.23 40.53 -5.03
C ILE A 180 -6.88 39.36 -5.94
N GLY A 181 -7.61 38.25 -5.84
CA GLY A 181 -7.54 37.16 -6.82
C GLY A 181 -6.19 36.43 -6.86
N ASN A 182 -5.42 36.47 -5.79
CA ASN A 182 -4.11 35.83 -5.72
C ASN A 182 -4.26 34.36 -5.34
N ASN A 183 -3.41 33.51 -5.91
CA ASN A 183 -3.39 32.07 -5.64
C ASN A 183 -2.03 31.69 -5.06
N GLY A 184 -1.96 30.80 -4.08
CA GLY A 184 -0.68 30.42 -3.48
C GLY A 184 -0.77 29.19 -2.61
N TYR A 185 0.34 28.79 -2.02
CA TYR A 185 0.36 27.59 -1.16
C TYR A 185 -0.30 27.88 0.21
N MET A 186 0.18 28.90 0.91
CA MET A 186 -0.33 29.38 2.19
C MET A 186 -0.25 30.91 2.24
N GLY A 187 -1.13 31.59 2.97
CA GLY A 187 -1.01 33.04 3.20
C GLY A 187 -0.84 33.85 1.91
N THR A 188 -1.76 33.72 0.96
CA THR A 188 -1.59 34.31 -0.40
C THR A 188 -1.36 35.82 -0.39
N GLY A 189 -1.91 36.54 0.59
CA GLY A 189 -1.59 37.93 0.86
C GLY A 189 -0.35 38.05 1.72
N PHE A 190 -0.42 37.50 2.94
CA PHE A 190 0.68 37.54 3.90
C PHE A 190 0.97 36.15 4.45
N LYS A 191 2.23 35.76 4.38
CA LYS A 191 2.85 34.67 5.11
C LYS A 191 3.81 35.30 6.12
N VAL A 192 3.49 35.19 7.40
CA VAL A 192 4.16 35.89 8.50
C VAL A 192 4.70 34.87 9.49
N GLN A 193 6.00 34.92 9.79
CA GLN A 193 6.67 33.93 10.62
C GLN A 193 7.66 34.56 11.62
N GLY A 194 8.03 33.81 12.64
CA GLY A 194 9.03 34.22 13.63
C GLY A 194 8.49 35.26 14.61
N SER A 195 9.28 36.29 14.90
CA SER A 195 8.91 37.42 15.76
C SER A 195 8.14 38.55 15.06
N SER A 196 7.57 38.27 13.88
CA SER A 196 6.80 39.24 13.08
C SER A 196 5.38 39.47 13.59
N TYR A 197 4.90 40.70 13.45
CA TYR A 197 3.53 41.11 13.78
C TYR A 197 3.14 42.39 13.05
N PHE A 198 1.83 42.67 13.00
CA PHE A 198 1.24 43.84 12.37
C PHE A 198 1.02 44.99 13.38
N LEU A 199 1.47 46.18 13.01
CA LEU A 199 1.14 47.46 13.63
C LEU A 199 0.21 48.25 12.70
N LEU A 200 -1.05 48.33 13.11
CA LEU A 200 -2.11 49.00 12.36
C LEU A 200 -2.14 50.47 12.75
N SER A 201 -2.01 51.36 11.76
CA SER A 201 -2.09 52.80 11.96
C SER A 201 -3.48 53.34 11.58
N ASN A 202 -3.86 54.49 12.14
CA ASN A 202 -5.12 55.16 11.83
C ASN A 202 -5.25 55.43 10.31
N GLY A 203 -6.44 55.20 9.75
CA GLY A 203 -6.74 55.36 8.33
C GLY A 203 -6.31 54.17 7.47
N SER A 204 -5.92 53.05 8.08
CA SER A 204 -5.62 51.81 7.35
C SER A 204 -6.91 51.14 6.86
N ASN A 205 -6.97 50.86 5.55
CA ASN A 205 -8.06 50.16 4.90
C ASN A 205 -7.48 49.04 4.02
N VAL A 206 -7.43 47.84 4.59
CA VAL A 206 -6.85 46.66 3.95
C VAL A 206 -7.98 45.75 3.47
N THR A 207 -7.91 45.31 2.21
CA THR A 207 -8.94 44.44 1.61
C THR A 207 -8.31 43.21 0.97
N PHE A 208 -8.88 42.04 1.27
CA PHE A 208 -8.52 40.74 0.73
C PHE A 208 -9.73 40.14 0.03
N ILE A 209 -9.68 39.98 -1.29
CA ILE A 209 -10.82 39.57 -2.10
C ILE A 209 -10.46 38.37 -2.98
N ASN A 210 -11.24 37.30 -2.92
CA ASN A 210 -11.12 36.12 -3.80
C ASN A 210 -9.70 35.50 -3.84
N ASN A 211 -8.96 35.52 -2.74
CA ASN A 211 -7.66 34.87 -2.71
C ASN A 211 -7.78 33.39 -2.31
N THR A 212 -6.95 32.52 -2.91
CA THR A 212 -7.06 31.05 -2.75
C THR A 212 -5.73 30.43 -2.32
N ALA A 213 -5.68 29.88 -1.11
CA ALA A 213 -4.56 29.07 -0.63
C ALA A 213 -4.80 27.57 -0.87
N LEU A 214 -3.75 26.86 -1.29
CA LEU A 214 -3.76 25.40 -1.48
C LEU A 214 -3.77 24.61 -0.16
N THR A 215 -3.40 25.22 0.97
CA THR A 215 -3.41 24.58 2.29
C THR A 215 -4.13 25.47 3.31
N ILE A 216 -3.42 26.40 3.94
CA ILE A 216 -3.89 27.17 5.10
C ILE A 216 -3.70 28.68 4.94
N GLY A 217 -4.58 29.45 5.56
CA GLY A 217 -4.50 30.92 5.57
C GLY A 217 -4.80 31.52 4.20
N GLY A 218 -6.05 31.48 3.77
CA GLY A 218 -6.44 31.86 2.41
C GLY A 218 -6.02 33.27 2.01
N ALA A 219 -6.01 34.21 2.96
CA ALA A 219 -5.42 35.54 2.78
C ALA A 219 -4.17 35.74 3.66
N ILE A 220 -4.23 35.39 4.95
CA ILE A 220 -3.14 35.56 5.90
C ILE A 220 -2.82 34.21 6.56
N TYR A 221 -1.57 33.80 6.51
CA TYR A 221 -0.99 32.76 7.34
C TYR A 221 0.04 33.42 8.26
N ALA A 222 -0.11 33.29 9.57
CA ALA A 222 0.70 34.02 10.53
C ALA A 222 1.02 33.17 11.77
N ILE A 223 2.22 32.59 11.82
CA ILE A 223 2.69 31.75 12.94
C ILE A 223 3.84 32.44 13.64
N ALA A 224 3.62 32.84 14.89
CA ALA A 224 4.65 33.38 15.75
C ALA A 224 5.45 32.26 16.45
N ASP A 225 6.69 32.54 16.82
CA ASP A 225 7.49 31.62 17.66
C ASP A 225 6.89 31.48 19.07
N ASP A 226 7.10 30.33 19.73
CA ASP A 226 6.50 30.01 21.03
C ASP A 226 6.85 31.02 22.14
N ASP A 227 8.03 31.63 22.07
CA ASP A 227 8.50 32.63 23.03
C ASP A 227 7.96 34.05 22.74
N PHE A 228 7.17 34.22 21.68
CA PHE A 228 6.70 35.53 21.23
C PHE A 228 5.38 35.95 21.90
N HIS A 229 5.48 36.77 22.95
CA HIS A 229 4.32 37.22 23.75
C HIS A 229 3.52 38.39 23.16
N LYS A 230 3.83 38.82 21.93
CA LYS A 230 3.19 39.98 21.30
C LYS A 230 2.07 39.51 20.39
N CYS A 231 0.97 40.25 20.38
CA CYS A 231 -0.17 39.97 19.51
C CYS A 231 0.17 40.11 18.03
N MET A 232 -0.37 39.21 17.21
CA MET A 232 -0.19 39.25 15.76
C MET A 232 -0.69 40.57 15.17
N PHE A 233 -1.76 41.15 15.72
CA PHE A 233 -2.27 42.47 15.34
C PHE A 233 -2.26 43.40 16.55
N GLN A 234 -1.64 44.56 16.39
CA GLN A 234 -1.53 45.61 17.40
C GLN A 234 -1.88 46.95 16.79
N SER A 235 -2.44 47.85 17.60
CA SER A 235 -2.60 49.25 17.20
C SER A 235 -1.30 50.00 17.44
N ASN A 236 -0.86 50.80 16.47
CA ASN A 236 0.27 51.72 16.62
C ASN A 236 -0.10 52.95 17.49
N THR A 237 -1.40 53.22 17.68
CA THR A 237 -1.90 54.41 18.38
C THR A 237 -2.94 54.07 19.44
N ASN A 238 -2.96 54.83 20.52
CA ASN A 238 -3.95 54.68 21.59
C ASN A 238 -5.39 55.01 21.14
N ASN A 239 -5.57 55.72 20.02
CA ASN A 239 -6.87 56.13 19.51
C ASN A 239 -7.19 55.39 18.20
N ILE A 240 -7.98 54.32 18.30
CA ILE A 240 -8.35 53.46 17.17
C ILE A 240 -9.62 54.04 16.53
N THR A 241 -9.43 55.00 15.65
CA THR A 241 -10.48 55.41 14.72
C THR A 241 -10.04 55.00 13.32
N ASN A 242 -10.97 54.52 12.48
CA ASN A 242 -10.75 54.27 11.05
C ASN A 242 -9.69 53.20 10.68
N ILE A 243 -9.59 52.11 11.43
CA ILE A 243 -8.83 50.91 11.01
C ILE A 243 -9.84 49.88 10.49
N LYS A 244 -9.67 49.42 9.24
CA LYS A 244 -10.55 48.44 8.62
C LYS A 244 -9.76 47.39 7.86
N MET A 245 -10.03 46.12 8.15
CA MET A 245 -9.56 44.97 7.39
C MET A 245 -10.77 44.19 6.88
N THR A 246 -10.89 44.06 5.56
CA THR A 246 -12.06 43.43 4.91
C THR A 246 -11.64 42.16 4.20
N PHE A 247 -12.32 41.05 4.48
CA PHE A 247 -12.09 39.74 3.87
C PHE A 247 -13.35 39.27 3.13
N ILE A 248 -13.23 39.10 1.82
CA ILE A 248 -14.36 38.76 0.94
C ILE A 248 -13.98 37.52 0.14
N SER A 249 -14.72 36.42 0.37
CA SER A 249 -14.64 35.20 -0.46
C SER A 249 -13.23 34.63 -0.65
N ASN A 250 -12.37 34.75 0.36
CA ASN A 250 -11.08 34.06 0.39
C ASN A 250 -11.30 32.58 0.74
N ILE A 251 -10.44 31.69 0.23
CA ILE A 251 -10.58 30.24 0.34
C ILE A 251 -9.23 29.63 0.75
N ALA A 252 -9.25 28.67 1.66
CA ALA A 252 -8.15 27.76 1.94
C ALA A 252 -8.70 26.32 1.92
N SER A 253 -7.92 25.36 1.40
CA SER A 253 -8.39 23.97 1.27
C SER A 253 -8.47 23.25 2.63
N GLU A 254 -7.57 23.57 3.56
CA GLU A 254 -7.44 22.89 4.84
C GLU A 254 -8.03 23.73 5.98
N ALA A 255 -7.54 24.95 6.20
CA ALA A 255 -7.96 25.77 7.35
C ALA A 255 -7.72 27.28 7.17
N GLY A 256 -8.50 28.09 7.88
CA GLY A 256 -8.32 29.54 7.95
C GLY A 256 -8.49 30.22 6.59
N SER A 257 -9.69 30.14 5.99
CA SER A 257 -9.94 30.68 4.64
C SER A 257 -9.63 32.18 4.53
N SER A 258 -9.69 32.94 5.62
CA SER A 258 -9.20 34.32 5.68
C SER A 258 -7.87 34.41 6.44
N ILE A 259 -7.85 33.95 7.70
CA ILE A 259 -6.68 34.06 8.57
C ILE A 259 -6.40 32.71 9.24
N TYR A 260 -5.15 32.27 9.23
CA TYR A 260 -4.66 31.16 10.04
C TYR A 260 -3.54 31.66 10.94
N SER A 261 -3.70 31.62 12.27
CA SER A 261 -2.67 32.13 13.18
C SER A 261 -2.73 31.55 14.59
N ASN A 262 -1.55 31.32 15.19
CA ASN A 262 -1.40 30.84 16.57
C ASN A 262 -1.43 31.93 17.64
N ASN A 263 -1.37 33.22 17.26
CA ASN A 263 -1.21 34.33 18.20
C ASN A 263 -2.23 35.46 17.92
N LEU A 264 -3.48 35.06 17.77
CA LEU A 264 -4.63 35.95 17.62
C LEU A 264 -5.41 36.15 18.93
N TYR A 265 -5.47 35.10 19.74
CA TYR A 265 -6.35 34.98 20.91
C TYR A 265 -5.50 34.93 22.18
N ASP A 266 -6.03 35.42 23.31
CA ASP A 266 -5.29 35.72 24.56
C ASP A 266 -4.41 36.98 24.55
N CYS A 267 -4.53 37.74 23.47
CA CYS A 267 -4.21 39.14 23.43
C CYS A 267 -5.14 39.95 24.32
N LYS A 268 -4.88 39.96 25.64
CA LYS A 268 -5.32 41.04 26.53
C LYS A 268 -4.65 42.33 26.09
N LEU A 269 -5.06 42.85 24.95
CA LEU A 269 -4.75 44.20 24.54
C LEU A 269 -5.26 45.09 25.68
N ASN A 270 -4.36 45.86 26.29
CA ASN A 270 -4.69 46.95 27.22
C ASN A 270 -5.62 48.01 26.59
N ILE A 271 -6.06 47.79 25.35
CA ILE A 271 -6.98 48.60 24.59
C ILE A 271 -7.99 47.60 24.02
N ALA A 272 -9.25 47.71 24.44
CA ALA A 272 -10.37 46.90 23.96
C ALA A 272 -10.57 47.10 22.45
N LEU A 273 -9.75 46.44 21.64
CA LEU A 273 -9.93 46.30 20.22
C LEU A 273 -11.02 45.27 20.03
N ASP A 274 -12.25 45.75 19.84
CA ASP A 274 -13.34 44.91 19.40
C ASP A 274 -12.98 44.38 18.00
N LEU A 275 -12.53 43.14 17.92
CA LEU A 275 -12.09 42.49 16.68
C LEU A 275 -13.18 42.57 15.60
N ASP A 276 -14.45 42.61 16.00
CA ASP A 276 -15.59 42.75 15.09
C ASP A 276 -15.67 44.14 14.43
N THR A 277 -15.04 45.17 15.02
CA THR A 277 -14.99 46.53 14.45
C THR A 277 -13.89 46.69 13.41
N ILE A 278 -12.77 45.97 13.57
CA ILE A 278 -11.64 46.04 12.63
C ILE A 278 -11.83 45.04 11.50
N PHE A 279 -12.26 43.82 11.82
CA PHE A 279 -12.35 42.73 10.87
C PHE A 279 -13.77 42.61 10.31
N SER A 280 -13.93 42.99 9.04
CA SER A 280 -15.17 42.78 8.30
C SER A 280 -15.03 41.57 7.40
N PHE A 281 -15.96 40.63 7.49
CA PHE A 281 -15.90 39.39 6.73
C PHE A 281 -17.23 39.10 6.00
N SER A 282 -17.17 38.72 4.72
CA SER A 282 -18.36 38.56 3.88
C SER A 282 -19.18 37.26 4.09
N SER A 283 -18.59 36.16 4.59
CA SER A 283 -19.29 34.87 4.82
C SER A 283 -19.61 34.66 6.31
N LYS A 284 -19.85 33.45 6.86
CA LYS A 284 -19.97 33.23 8.33
C LYS A 284 -19.17 32.02 8.87
N HIS A 285 -18.58 31.18 8.02
CA HIS A 285 -17.93 29.92 8.42
C HIS A 285 -16.45 29.86 7.98
N GLY A 286 -15.58 29.22 8.77
CA GLY A 286 -14.23 28.81 8.38
C GLY A 286 -13.22 29.94 8.08
N LYS A 287 -13.46 31.16 8.56
CA LYS A 287 -12.67 32.35 8.18
C LYS A 287 -11.37 32.45 8.93
N ILE A 288 -11.43 32.30 10.25
CA ILE A 288 -10.26 32.33 11.12
C ILE A 288 -10.09 30.93 11.67
N SER A 289 -8.87 30.42 11.68
CA SER A 289 -8.54 29.16 12.33
C SER A 289 -7.25 29.32 13.11
N ILE A 290 -7.16 28.57 14.20
CA ILE A 290 -6.01 28.56 15.09
C ILE A 290 -5.44 27.15 15.02
N PRO A 291 -4.11 26.98 14.98
CA PRO A 291 -3.52 25.67 15.20
C PRO A 291 -3.89 25.15 16.60
N PRO A 292 -4.22 23.85 16.73
CA PRO A 292 -4.46 23.25 18.04
C PRO A 292 -3.24 23.35 18.94
N THR A 293 -3.47 23.39 20.25
CA THR A 293 -2.38 23.33 21.25
C THR A 293 -1.95 21.89 21.51
N SER A 294 -2.87 20.94 21.34
CA SER A 294 -2.61 19.52 21.48
C SER A 294 -3.55 18.71 20.60
N LEU A 295 -3.12 17.50 20.24
CA LEU A 295 -3.90 16.51 19.50
C LEU A 295 -4.10 15.29 20.40
N TYR A 296 -5.29 14.70 20.34
CA TYR A 296 -5.61 13.49 21.10
C TYR A 296 -6.20 12.43 20.19
N LEU A 297 -5.87 11.18 20.49
CA LEU A 297 -6.57 10.03 19.95
C LEU A 297 -7.79 9.73 20.83
N CYS A 298 -8.98 9.86 20.25
CA CYS A 298 -10.21 9.53 20.94
C CYS A 298 -10.33 8.04 21.16
N ASN A 299 -10.50 7.64 22.43
CA ASN A 299 -11.04 6.33 22.75
C ASN A 299 -12.57 6.46 23.00
N ALA A 300 -13.33 5.39 22.78
CA ALA A 300 -14.80 5.39 22.65
C ALA A 300 -15.64 5.92 23.85
N ALA A 301 -15.05 6.59 24.86
CA ALA A 301 -15.77 7.07 26.03
C ALA A 301 -15.45 8.49 26.55
N SER A 302 -14.36 9.16 26.17
CA SER A 302 -14.14 10.63 26.41
C SER A 302 -12.69 11.08 26.17
N CYS A 303 -12.53 12.30 25.66
CA CYS A 303 -11.25 13.02 25.61
C CYS A 303 -11.01 13.71 26.95
N ASN A 304 -10.28 13.07 27.88
CA ASN A 304 -9.87 13.75 29.11
C ASN A 304 -8.64 14.62 28.79
N ALA A 305 -8.84 15.93 28.66
CA ALA A 305 -7.82 16.92 28.27
C ALA A 305 -6.59 17.01 29.22
N ASN A 306 -6.61 16.30 30.35
CA ASN A 306 -5.57 16.37 31.37
C ASN A 306 -4.44 15.35 31.19
N ASP A 307 -4.59 14.35 30.31
CA ASP A 307 -3.60 13.29 30.13
C ASP A 307 -2.82 13.50 28.83
N VAL A 308 -1.76 14.31 28.91
CA VAL A 308 -0.85 14.64 27.79
C VAL A 308 0.04 13.44 27.48
N THR A 309 -0.56 12.30 27.13
CA THR A 309 0.16 11.17 26.58
C THR A 309 0.38 11.44 25.09
N ILE A 310 1.64 11.66 24.73
CA ILE A 310 2.05 12.01 23.36
C ILE A 310 2.17 10.74 22.51
N GLU A 311 2.19 9.55 23.13
CA GLU A 311 2.38 8.27 22.46
C GLU A 311 1.23 7.29 22.70
N TYR A 312 0.67 6.74 21.62
CA TYR A 312 -0.39 5.74 21.67
C TYR A 312 0.02 4.47 20.92
N ASN A 313 -0.22 3.32 21.53
CA ASN A 313 -0.03 2.02 20.88
C ASN A 313 -1.29 1.66 20.09
N LEU A 314 -1.19 1.64 18.76
CA LEU A 314 -2.30 1.30 17.86
C LEU A 314 -2.50 -0.22 17.75
N SER A 315 -1.46 -1.02 17.99
CA SER A 315 -1.48 -2.50 17.87
C SER A 315 -2.17 -3.01 16.59
N ALA A 316 -1.89 -2.37 15.46
CA ALA A 316 -2.56 -2.63 14.18
C ALA A 316 -1.64 -3.30 13.15
N PHE A 317 -2.21 -4.22 12.37
CA PHE A 317 -1.52 -4.92 11.27
C PHE A 317 -1.94 -4.33 9.93
N ILE A 318 -0.97 -3.84 9.15
CA ILE A 318 -1.25 -2.99 7.98
C ILE A 318 -0.54 -3.50 6.75
N ARG A 319 -1.29 -3.64 5.66
CA ARG A 319 -0.79 -4.05 4.35
C ARG A 319 -0.76 -2.85 3.38
N PRO A 320 0.09 -2.88 2.32
CA PRO A 320 0.20 -1.78 1.37
C PRO A 320 -1.14 -1.44 0.70
N GLY A 321 -1.55 -0.18 0.79
CA GLY A 321 -2.80 0.34 0.24
C GLY A 321 -4.00 0.30 1.17
N GLN A 322 -3.84 -0.23 2.39
CA GLN A 322 -4.91 -0.31 3.37
C GLN A 322 -5.17 1.06 4.03
N ASN A 323 -6.44 1.31 4.35
CA ASN A 323 -6.91 2.50 5.05
C ASN A 323 -6.96 2.25 6.56
N ILE A 324 -6.51 3.23 7.33
CA ILE A 324 -6.61 3.29 8.80
C ILE A 324 -7.58 4.39 9.14
N GLU A 325 -8.61 4.07 9.92
CA GLU A 325 -9.52 5.06 10.48
C GLU A 325 -9.05 5.43 11.89
N LEU A 326 -8.83 6.72 12.13
CA LEU A 326 -8.38 7.29 13.39
C LEU A 326 -9.41 8.31 13.86
N GLN A 327 -9.82 8.23 15.12
CA GLN A 327 -10.67 9.24 15.74
C GLN A 327 -9.78 10.25 16.44
N LEU A 328 -9.67 11.47 15.91
CA LEU A 328 -8.76 12.49 16.41
C LEU A 328 -9.50 13.72 16.90
N ALA A 329 -9.01 14.29 17.99
CA ALA A 329 -9.51 15.54 18.55
C ALA A 329 -8.42 16.60 18.57
N ALA A 330 -8.78 17.80 18.15
CA ALA A 330 -7.98 19.00 18.31
C ALA A 330 -8.38 19.70 19.62
N VAL A 331 -7.42 19.91 20.52
CA VAL A 331 -7.65 20.58 21.79
C VAL A 331 -6.92 21.92 21.81
N TYR A 332 -7.58 22.88 22.45
CA TYR A 332 -7.14 24.25 22.57
C TYR A 332 -7.09 24.58 24.07
N SER A 333 -5.96 25.10 24.55
CA SER A 333 -5.77 25.47 25.97
C SER A 333 -6.66 26.64 26.43
N TYR A 334 -7.26 27.37 25.49
CA TYR A 334 -8.02 28.57 25.77
C TYR A 334 -9.48 28.24 26.11
N ASN A 335 -9.86 28.54 27.35
CA ASN A 335 -11.21 28.29 27.92
C ASN A 335 -12.28 29.29 27.43
N TYR A 336 -12.00 30.07 26.39
CA TYR A 336 -12.96 31.01 25.83
C TYR A 336 -13.89 30.28 24.87
N SER A 337 -15.17 30.63 24.91
CA SER A 337 -16.16 30.19 23.94
C SER A 337 -15.78 30.73 22.56
N ILE A 338 -14.91 30.02 21.85
CA ILE A 338 -14.46 30.39 20.50
C ILE A 338 -15.71 30.42 19.62
N MET A 339 -16.19 31.64 19.35
CA MET A 339 -17.22 31.89 18.37
C MET A 339 -16.58 31.85 16.98
N GLN A 340 -16.41 30.65 16.45
CA GLN A 340 -16.66 30.29 15.05
C GLN A 340 -15.96 28.98 14.72
N TYR A 341 -16.68 28.14 13.98
CA TYR A 341 -16.28 26.84 13.46
C TYR A 341 -15.02 26.96 12.58
N GLY A 342 -13.84 26.88 13.18
CA GLY A 342 -12.60 26.71 12.46
C GLY A 342 -12.29 25.22 12.27
N TYR A 343 -11.19 24.99 11.58
CA TYR A 343 -10.72 23.68 11.16
C TYR A 343 -9.25 23.59 11.59
N ALA A 344 -8.86 22.50 12.26
CA ALA A 344 -7.46 22.24 12.55
C ALA A 344 -6.85 21.42 11.43
N ALA A 345 -5.85 21.97 10.74
CA ALA A 345 -5.05 21.21 9.80
C ALA A 345 -4.07 20.30 10.56
N VAL A 346 -4.05 19.01 10.21
CA VAL A 346 -3.10 18.03 10.73
C VAL A 346 -2.41 17.30 9.59
N THR A 347 -1.12 17.01 9.77
CA THR A 347 -0.28 16.30 8.81
C THR A 347 0.18 14.97 9.40
N PHE A 348 0.08 13.91 8.61
CA PHE A 348 0.52 12.56 8.95
C PHE A 348 1.83 12.25 8.25
N LEU A 349 2.80 11.76 9.02
CA LEU A 349 4.09 11.30 8.52
C LEU A 349 4.41 9.93 9.11
N LEU A 350 4.79 8.98 8.27
CA LEU A 350 5.30 7.68 8.70
C LEU A 350 6.82 7.75 8.84
N ILE A 351 7.36 7.31 9.98
CA ILE A 351 8.79 7.29 10.28
C ILE A 351 9.23 5.92 10.80
N ASP A 352 10.55 5.65 10.73
CA ASP A 352 11.20 4.59 11.50
C ASP A 352 11.86 5.22 12.74
N ARG A 353 11.38 4.88 13.95
CA ARG A 353 11.89 5.48 15.21
C ARG A 353 13.37 5.19 15.43
N ASP A 354 13.85 4.03 14.98
CA ASP A 354 15.25 3.63 15.19
C ASP A 354 16.19 4.24 14.14
N ASN A 355 15.65 4.64 12.98
CA ASN A 355 16.43 5.06 11.81
C ASN A 355 15.85 6.31 11.13
N VAL A 356 15.69 7.41 11.87
CA VAL A 356 15.05 8.66 11.43
C VAL A 356 15.64 9.26 10.13
N HIS A 357 16.89 8.93 9.77
CA HIS A 357 17.57 9.48 8.59
C HIS A 357 17.34 8.68 7.29
N LEU A 358 16.76 7.48 7.36
CA LEU A 358 16.46 6.69 6.16
C LEU A 358 15.08 7.06 5.64
N VAL A 359 14.97 7.33 4.33
CA VAL A 359 13.67 7.50 3.68
C VAL A 359 12.92 6.18 3.84
N PRO A 360 11.78 6.17 4.54
CA PRO A 360 11.10 4.91 4.83
C PRO A 360 10.63 4.26 3.52
N SER A 361 10.69 2.93 3.48
CA SER A 361 10.16 2.11 2.38
C SER A 361 8.63 2.25 2.23
N TRP A 362 8.00 2.93 3.18
CA TRP A 362 6.57 3.21 3.27
C TRP A 362 6.30 4.71 3.45
N GLN A 363 5.15 5.17 2.99
CA GLN A 363 4.71 6.57 3.12
C GLN A 363 3.19 6.66 3.30
N VAL A 364 2.72 7.79 3.84
CA VAL A 364 1.30 8.14 3.81
C VAL A 364 0.96 8.65 2.41
N SER A 365 -0.19 8.25 1.86
CA SER A 365 -0.69 8.76 0.58
C SER A 365 -0.80 10.28 0.60
N ALA A 366 -0.36 10.96 -0.46
CA ALA A 366 -0.41 12.42 -0.55
C ALA A 366 -1.82 13.00 -0.33
N ASN A 367 -2.85 12.28 -0.79
CA ASN A 367 -4.25 12.69 -0.64
C ASN A 367 -4.77 12.58 0.81
N SER A 368 -4.11 11.78 1.65
CA SER A 368 -4.46 11.60 3.06
C SER A 368 -3.42 12.15 4.02
N ALA A 369 -2.33 12.73 3.51
CA ALA A 369 -1.24 13.25 4.32
C ALA A 369 -1.67 14.48 5.12
N ASN A 370 -2.52 15.34 4.54
CA ASN A 370 -3.12 16.46 5.24
C ASN A 370 -4.61 16.19 5.44
N GLN A 371 -5.09 16.40 6.66
CA GLN A 371 -6.47 16.20 7.04
C GLN A 371 -6.93 17.35 7.92
N VAL A 372 -8.24 17.47 8.03
CA VAL A 372 -8.88 18.58 8.72
C VAL A 372 -9.70 18.02 9.88
N LEU A 373 -9.45 18.51 11.09
CA LEU A 373 -10.24 18.19 12.27
C LEU A 373 -11.25 19.31 12.54
N LEU A 374 -12.45 18.93 12.96
CA LEU A 374 -13.51 19.88 13.32
C LEU A 374 -13.24 20.47 14.70
N GLU A 375 -13.16 21.80 14.80
CA GLU A 375 -13.10 22.48 16.08
C GLU A 375 -14.40 22.24 16.87
N LYS A 376 -14.28 21.87 18.15
CA LYS A 376 -15.40 21.68 19.13
C LYS A 376 -16.22 20.39 19.01
N GLN A 377 -15.99 19.51 18.03
CA GLN A 377 -16.48 18.14 18.13
C GLN A 377 -15.53 17.31 19.00
N ASP A 378 -16.08 16.41 19.81
CA ASP A 378 -15.27 15.56 20.70
C ASP A 378 -14.22 14.77 19.91
N CYS A 379 -14.56 14.33 18.68
CA CYS A 379 -13.72 13.51 17.79
C CYS A 379 -14.08 13.73 16.32
N THR A 380 -13.09 13.78 15.43
CA THR A 380 -13.24 13.72 13.98
C THR A 380 -12.67 12.40 13.45
N SER A 381 -13.45 11.67 12.64
CA SER A 381 -12.95 10.48 11.95
C SER A 381 -12.05 10.90 10.79
N VAL A 382 -10.82 10.41 10.80
CA VAL A 382 -9.80 10.67 9.79
C VAL A 382 -9.34 9.35 9.20
N THR A 383 -9.33 9.25 7.87
CA THR A 383 -8.85 8.06 7.18
C THR A 383 -7.52 8.33 6.49
N ILE A 384 -6.51 7.52 6.80
CA ILE A 384 -5.20 7.59 6.15
C ILE A 384 -4.88 6.31 5.39
N THR A 385 -4.24 6.42 4.23
CA THR A 385 -3.80 5.26 3.44
C THR A 385 -2.28 5.15 3.51
N LEU A 386 -1.76 3.97 3.87
CA LEU A 386 -0.32 3.70 3.85
C LEU A 386 0.07 3.01 2.54
N LEU A 387 1.13 3.50 1.89
CA LEU A 387 1.65 3.00 0.62
C LEU A 387 3.08 2.51 0.80
N LYS A 388 3.46 1.45 0.08
CA LYS A 388 4.84 0.92 0.07
C LYS A 388 5.53 1.31 -1.23
N ASN A 389 6.60 2.10 -1.15
CA ASN A 389 7.28 2.67 -2.31
C ASN A 389 8.17 1.67 -3.05
N ARG A 390 8.70 0.66 -2.36
CA ARG A 390 9.72 -0.27 -2.89
C ARG A 390 9.63 -1.65 -2.26
N ASN A 391 10.29 -2.63 -2.89
CA ASN A 391 10.55 -3.95 -2.29
C ASN A 391 11.66 -3.91 -1.22
N GLU A 392 11.88 -2.75 -0.60
CA GLU A 392 12.80 -2.60 0.52
C GLU A 392 12.18 -3.25 1.78
N PRO A 393 13.02 -3.68 2.74
CA PRO A 393 12.53 -4.26 3.98
C PRO A 393 11.63 -3.28 4.73
N ASN A 394 10.70 -3.82 5.51
CA ASN A 394 9.87 -3.01 6.38
C ASN A 394 10.74 -2.37 7.48
N PRO A 395 10.43 -1.13 7.91
CA PRO A 395 11.14 -0.47 9.01
C PRO A 395 11.07 -1.32 10.29
N SER A 396 12.10 -1.23 11.14
CA SER A 396 12.16 -2.02 12.39
C SER A 396 11.15 -1.54 13.43
N SER A 397 10.97 -0.22 13.52
CA SER A 397 10.08 0.41 14.51
C SER A 397 9.21 1.50 13.85
N PRO A 398 8.22 1.11 13.02
CA PRO A 398 7.33 2.07 12.37
C PRO A 398 6.47 2.84 13.37
N ALA A 399 6.38 4.15 13.17
CA ALA A 399 5.47 5.03 13.89
C ALA A 399 4.87 6.09 12.96
N ILE A 400 3.63 6.49 13.22
CA ILE A 400 2.96 7.59 12.54
C ILE A 400 3.01 8.82 13.45
N ILE A 401 3.62 9.89 12.99
CA ILE A 401 3.56 11.20 13.62
C ILE A 401 2.37 11.95 13.03
N VAL A 402 1.48 12.41 13.89
CA VAL A 402 0.42 13.36 13.58
C VAL A 402 0.82 14.72 14.16
N SER A 403 1.13 15.67 13.29
CA SER A 403 1.60 16.99 13.68
C SER A 403 0.67 18.08 13.17
N SER A 404 0.65 19.21 13.86
CA SER A 404 0.09 20.47 13.37
C SER A 404 1.21 21.52 13.37
N SER A 405 1.11 22.54 12.53
CA SER A 405 2.18 23.53 12.26
C SER A 405 2.69 24.30 13.49
N SER A 406 2.06 24.16 14.65
CA SER A 406 2.38 24.92 15.87
C SER A 406 2.50 24.05 17.11
N ILE A 407 2.44 22.73 16.96
CA ILE A 407 2.64 21.81 18.08
C ILE A 407 4.06 21.26 17.96
N ALA A 408 4.94 21.70 18.86
CA ALA A 408 6.31 21.20 18.95
C ALA A 408 6.37 19.68 19.23
N SER A 409 5.33 19.15 19.90
CA SER A 409 5.18 17.74 20.27
C SER A 409 3.97 17.11 19.58
N GLY A 410 4.12 16.71 18.31
CA GLY A 410 3.08 15.97 17.59
C GLY A 410 2.70 14.66 18.28
N LEU A 411 1.51 14.15 17.99
CA LEU A 411 0.99 12.87 18.47
C LEU A 411 1.71 11.71 17.76
N ILE A 412 2.29 10.76 18.50
CA ILE A 412 3.00 9.61 17.96
C ILE A 412 2.15 8.35 18.14
N LEU A 413 1.82 7.69 17.04
CA LEU A 413 1.13 6.40 17.02
C LEU A 413 2.15 5.30 16.71
N TYR A 414 2.39 4.38 17.64
CA TYR A 414 3.35 3.29 17.52
C TYR A 414 2.67 1.92 17.64
N GLY A 415 3.46 0.83 17.55
CA GLY A 415 2.93 -0.53 17.63
C GLY A 415 2.20 -0.97 16.36
N ILE A 416 2.53 -0.33 15.23
CA ILE A 416 2.04 -0.69 13.91
C ILE A 416 2.92 -1.84 13.39
N GLN A 417 2.31 -2.90 12.86
CA GLN A 417 3.04 -3.97 12.20
C GLN A 417 2.77 -3.89 10.69
N LEU A 418 3.79 -3.48 9.94
CA LEU A 418 3.72 -3.40 8.48
C LEU A 418 4.00 -4.79 7.90
N LEU A 419 3.02 -5.34 7.19
CA LEU A 419 3.07 -6.65 6.56
C LEU A 419 3.24 -6.52 5.05
N ASP A 420 3.80 -7.53 4.39
CA ASP A 420 3.87 -7.60 2.93
C ASP A 420 2.50 -7.95 2.31
N CYS A 421 2.43 -8.00 0.98
CA CYS A 421 1.20 -8.42 0.30
C CYS A 421 0.89 -9.90 0.59
N PRO A 422 -0.39 -10.27 0.83
CA PRO A 422 -0.77 -11.64 1.15
C PRO A 422 -0.74 -12.53 -0.10
N ILE A 423 -0.93 -13.84 0.08
CA ILE A 423 -0.98 -14.81 -1.03
C ILE A 423 -2.02 -14.38 -2.07
N GLY A 424 -1.64 -14.41 -3.35
CA GLY A 424 -2.51 -14.02 -4.45
C GLY A 424 -2.51 -12.51 -4.76
N PHE A 425 -1.79 -11.71 -3.98
CA PHE A 425 -1.56 -10.29 -4.23
C PHE A 425 -0.11 -10.02 -4.61
N GLU A 426 0.13 -8.96 -5.39
CA GLU A 426 1.46 -8.44 -5.71
C GLU A 426 1.52 -6.93 -5.43
N LEU A 427 2.69 -6.43 -5.05
CA LEU A 427 2.88 -4.99 -4.86
C LEU A 427 2.97 -4.29 -6.21
N ASN A 428 2.02 -3.40 -6.51
CA ASN A 428 2.15 -2.46 -7.60
C ASN A 428 3.07 -1.31 -7.17
N VAL A 429 4.34 -1.35 -7.60
CA VAL A 429 5.36 -0.36 -7.23
C VAL A 429 4.98 1.08 -7.65
N THR A 430 4.15 1.24 -8.68
CA THR A 430 3.73 2.57 -9.17
C THR A 430 2.71 3.21 -8.23
N GLU A 431 1.76 2.42 -7.73
CA GLU A 431 0.69 2.88 -6.84
C GLU A 431 1.02 2.72 -5.35
N GLY A 432 2.00 1.87 -5.04
CA GLY A 432 2.39 1.48 -3.70
C GLY A 432 1.35 0.65 -2.94
N LYS A 433 0.46 -0.05 -3.67
CA LYS A 433 -0.65 -0.85 -3.12
C LYS A 433 -0.54 -2.32 -3.52
N CYS A 434 -1.08 -3.20 -2.70
CA CYS A 434 -1.29 -4.59 -3.09
C CYS A 434 -2.45 -4.69 -4.09
N VAL A 435 -2.19 -5.30 -5.24
CA VAL A 435 -3.18 -5.59 -6.29
C VAL A 435 -3.26 -7.09 -6.53
N CYS A 436 -4.28 -7.57 -7.23
CA CYS A 436 -4.34 -8.98 -7.64
C CYS A 436 -3.05 -9.38 -8.37
N SER A 437 -2.52 -10.56 -8.05
CA SER A 437 -1.39 -11.12 -8.78
C SER A 437 -1.73 -11.27 -10.26
N ARG A 438 -0.79 -10.91 -11.14
CA ARG A 438 -0.92 -11.09 -12.60
C ARG A 438 -1.21 -12.55 -12.99
N LEU A 439 -0.79 -13.50 -12.17
CA LEU A 439 -1.03 -14.92 -12.41
C LEU A 439 -2.54 -15.26 -12.36
N LEU A 440 -3.31 -14.59 -11.50
CA LEU A 440 -4.75 -14.82 -11.41
C LEU A 440 -5.47 -14.36 -12.69
N HIS A 441 -5.05 -13.23 -13.27
CA HIS A 441 -5.60 -12.74 -14.54
C HIS A 441 -5.26 -13.64 -15.75
N LYS A 442 -4.24 -14.50 -15.63
CA LYS A 442 -3.86 -15.45 -16.68
C LYS A 442 -4.62 -16.78 -16.63
N LEU A 443 -5.39 -17.04 -15.56
CA LEU A 443 -6.07 -18.32 -15.37
C LEU A 443 -7.12 -18.62 -16.44
N SER A 444 -7.90 -17.61 -16.84
CA SER A 444 -8.88 -17.71 -17.93
C SER A 444 -9.23 -16.33 -18.48
N THR A 445 -9.51 -16.24 -19.78
CA THR A 445 -9.96 -15.00 -20.44
C THR A 445 -11.31 -14.49 -19.92
N SER A 446 -12.10 -15.34 -19.26
CA SER A 446 -13.40 -14.98 -18.69
C SER A 446 -13.35 -14.71 -17.18
N TYR A 447 -12.21 -14.96 -16.51
CA TYR A 447 -12.07 -14.82 -15.07
C TYR A 447 -11.45 -13.45 -14.74
N GLN A 448 -12.23 -12.60 -14.08
CA GLN A 448 -11.76 -11.33 -13.54
C GLN A 448 -11.68 -11.45 -12.01
N PRO A 449 -10.49 -11.72 -11.44
CA PRO A 449 -10.34 -11.75 -10.00
C PRO A 449 -10.59 -10.36 -9.44
N ASP A 450 -11.43 -10.29 -8.42
CA ASP A 450 -11.63 -9.10 -7.60
C ASP A 450 -10.96 -9.36 -6.25
N CYS A 451 -9.92 -8.60 -5.97
CA CYS A 451 -9.10 -8.75 -4.77
C CYS A 451 -9.28 -7.55 -3.87
N HIS A 452 -9.71 -7.80 -2.64
CA HIS A 452 -10.02 -6.76 -1.67
C HIS A 452 -9.32 -7.05 -0.35
N ILE A 453 -8.75 -6.01 0.29
CA ILE A 453 -8.17 -6.08 1.63
C ILE A 453 -9.03 -5.21 2.53
N SER A 454 -9.71 -5.81 3.51
CA SER A 454 -10.57 -5.05 4.42
C SER A 454 -9.76 -4.15 5.37
N SER A 455 -10.29 -2.96 5.63
CA SER A 455 -9.81 -2.05 6.67
C SER A 455 -10.44 -2.42 8.01
N GLY A 456 -9.63 -2.82 8.99
CA GLY A 456 -10.07 -3.14 10.34
C GLY A 456 -8.89 -3.27 11.30
N ALA A 457 -9.05 -2.80 12.53
CA ALA A 457 -7.98 -2.72 13.54
C ALA A 457 -7.49 -4.11 13.99
N ASP A 458 -8.37 -5.11 14.02
CA ASP A 458 -8.09 -6.37 14.71
C ASP A 458 -7.69 -7.53 13.80
N ASN A 459 -7.89 -7.46 12.47
CA ASN A 459 -7.35 -8.38 11.46
C ASN A 459 -7.70 -7.90 10.04
N SER A 460 -6.70 -7.59 9.20
CA SER A 460 -6.93 -7.30 7.78
C SER A 460 -7.32 -8.58 7.02
N ILE A 461 -8.59 -8.72 6.67
CA ILE A 461 -9.07 -9.88 5.91
C ILE A 461 -8.88 -9.58 4.44
N SER A 462 -8.06 -10.40 3.79
CA SER A 462 -7.82 -10.31 2.35
C SER A 462 -8.67 -11.35 1.64
N THR A 463 -9.45 -10.91 0.65
CA THR A 463 -10.38 -11.77 -0.08
C THR A 463 -10.14 -11.71 -1.57
N ILE A 464 -10.29 -12.86 -2.24
CA ILE A 464 -10.23 -12.98 -3.69
C ILE A 464 -11.53 -13.65 -4.17
N THR A 465 -12.18 -13.10 -5.19
CA THR A 465 -13.40 -13.72 -5.75
C THR A 465 -13.09 -15.02 -6.49
N ARG A 466 -13.96 -16.01 -6.33
CA ARG A 466 -13.83 -17.36 -6.87
C ARG A 466 -15.08 -17.72 -7.67
N THR A 467 -14.89 -18.39 -8.81
CA THR A 467 -16.00 -18.74 -9.72
C THR A 467 -16.38 -20.22 -9.71
N GLY A 468 -15.49 -21.12 -9.29
CA GLY A 468 -15.69 -22.56 -9.41
C GLY A 468 -14.78 -23.36 -8.49
N THR A 469 -13.87 -24.17 -9.04
CA THR A 469 -12.95 -25.08 -8.33
C THR A 469 -11.49 -24.63 -8.44
N GLU A 470 -11.27 -23.32 -8.53
CA GLU A 470 -9.94 -22.76 -8.63
C GLU A 470 -9.15 -23.05 -7.34
N TRP A 471 -7.87 -23.38 -7.53
CA TRP A 471 -6.93 -23.56 -6.44
C TRP A 471 -5.93 -22.41 -6.46
N ILE A 472 -5.65 -21.86 -5.28
CA ILE A 472 -4.57 -20.92 -5.06
C ILE A 472 -3.80 -21.35 -3.82
N GLY A 473 -2.49 -21.16 -3.82
CA GLY A 473 -1.68 -21.52 -2.66
C GLY A 473 -0.19 -21.31 -2.89
N ILE A 474 0.57 -21.68 -1.89
CA ILE A 474 2.03 -21.64 -1.93
C ILE A 474 2.55 -23.04 -2.30
N ALA A 475 3.57 -23.07 -3.17
CA ALA A 475 4.30 -24.27 -3.55
C ALA A 475 5.78 -24.14 -3.18
N ASN A 476 6.32 -25.17 -2.53
CA ASN A 476 7.75 -25.26 -2.21
C ASN A 476 8.46 -26.08 -3.29
N LEU A 477 9.23 -25.40 -4.14
CA LEU A 477 10.05 -26.02 -5.18
C LEU A 477 11.19 -26.84 -4.57
N SER A 478 11.77 -27.76 -5.35
CA SER A 478 12.85 -28.67 -4.92
C SER A 478 14.13 -27.95 -4.51
N ASN A 479 14.35 -26.73 -5.02
CA ASN A 479 15.45 -25.84 -4.63
C ASN A 479 15.18 -25.06 -3.33
N GLY A 480 14.07 -25.33 -2.63
CA GLY A 480 13.66 -24.62 -1.42
C GLY A 480 13.01 -23.26 -1.67
N THR A 481 12.82 -22.85 -2.94
CA THR A 481 12.12 -21.61 -3.28
C THR A 481 10.62 -21.77 -3.06
N VAL A 482 10.03 -20.79 -2.40
CA VAL A 482 8.59 -20.70 -2.12
C VAL A 482 7.96 -19.84 -3.21
N VAL A 483 7.00 -20.38 -3.95
CA VAL A 483 6.31 -19.65 -5.05
C VAL A 483 4.81 -19.68 -4.87
N PHE A 484 4.14 -18.62 -5.34
CA PHE A 484 2.69 -18.60 -5.45
C PHE A 484 2.26 -19.37 -6.70
N GLY A 485 1.29 -20.27 -6.54
CA GLY A 485 0.69 -21.03 -7.63
C GLY A 485 -0.83 -20.83 -7.66
N ALA A 486 -1.39 -20.87 -8.86
CA ALA A 486 -2.82 -20.85 -9.08
C ALA A 486 -3.20 -21.81 -10.22
N ALA A 487 -4.36 -22.44 -10.11
CA ALA A 487 -4.89 -23.35 -11.11
C ALA A 487 -6.40 -23.16 -11.27
N LEU A 488 -6.89 -23.29 -12.51
CA LEU A 488 -8.31 -23.10 -12.84
C LEU A 488 -9.21 -24.18 -12.21
N ASN A 489 -8.66 -25.36 -11.96
CA ASN A 489 -9.38 -26.48 -11.39
C ASN A 489 -8.44 -27.33 -10.52
N CYS A 490 -8.93 -27.79 -9.39
CA CYS A 490 -8.35 -28.89 -8.62
C CYS A 490 -9.29 -30.10 -8.73
N ILE A 491 -8.73 -31.21 -9.17
CA ILE A 491 -9.39 -32.44 -9.63
C ILE A 491 -10.23 -33.08 -8.51
N GLY A 492 -11.45 -32.57 -8.26
CA GLY A 492 -12.35 -33.06 -7.20
C GLY A 492 -11.84 -32.87 -5.77
N TYR A 493 -10.64 -32.33 -5.56
CA TYR A 493 -9.98 -32.23 -4.24
C TYR A 493 -10.20 -30.91 -3.51
N CYS A 494 -10.64 -29.85 -4.20
CA CYS A 494 -11.09 -28.66 -3.48
C CYS A 494 -12.57 -28.72 -3.20
N LYS A 495 -12.91 -28.12 -2.08
CA LYS A 495 -14.26 -27.95 -1.63
C LYS A 495 -15.00 -27.00 -2.57
N TYR A 496 -16.13 -27.48 -3.06
CA TYR A 496 -17.11 -26.67 -3.76
C TYR A 496 -18.39 -26.64 -2.94
N LYS A 497 -18.86 -25.44 -2.60
CA LYS A 497 -20.12 -25.23 -1.89
C LYS A 497 -20.83 -24.04 -2.51
N SER A 498 -22.07 -24.25 -2.94
CA SER A 498 -22.90 -23.16 -3.49
C SER A 498 -23.03 -22.04 -2.46
N GLY A 499 -22.79 -20.79 -2.88
CA GLY A 499 -22.79 -19.60 -2.01
C GLY A 499 -21.40 -19.17 -1.51
N TYR A 500 -20.39 -20.05 -1.58
CA TYR A 500 -19.03 -19.75 -1.11
C TYR A 500 -18.17 -19.21 -2.26
N THR A 501 -18.32 -17.93 -2.56
CA THR A 501 -17.68 -17.27 -3.72
C THR A 501 -16.44 -16.45 -3.37
N LYS A 502 -16.03 -16.42 -2.09
CA LYS A 502 -14.85 -15.67 -1.64
C LYS A 502 -13.78 -16.60 -1.07
N LEU A 503 -12.52 -16.37 -1.45
CA LEU A 503 -11.34 -16.97 -0.86
C LEU A 503 -10.77 -16.02 0.17
N ILE A 504 -10.71 -16.43 1.44
CA ILE A 504 -9.98 -15.72 2.48
C ILE A 504 -8.53 -16.17 2.42
N VAL A 505 -7.63 -15.22 2.20
CA VAL A 505 -6.19 -15.47 2.10
C VAL A 505 -5.43 -14.77 3.21
N ASN A 506 -4.44 -15.46 3.74
CA ASN A 506 -3.43 -14.90 4.64
C ASN A 506 -2.03 -15.13 4.02
N ASP A 507 -0.97 -14.93 4.80
CA ASP A 507 0.41 -15.13 4.35
C ASP A 507 0.74 -16.60 4.04
N THR A 508 0.01 -17.55 4.64
CA THR A 508 0.26 -19.00 4.49
C THR A 508 -0.98 -19.86 4.25
N SER A 509 -2.17 -19.37 4.58
CA SER A 509 -3.41 -20.16 4.53
C SER A 509 -4.44 -19.61 3.55
N VAL A 510 -5.25 -20.52 3.01
CA VAL A 510 -6.33 -20.22 2.09
C VAL A 510 -7.59 -20.97 2.54
N ALA A 511 -8.66 -20.23 2.78
CA ALA A 511 -9.97 -20.75 3.13
C ALA A 511 -11.04 -20.22 2.16
N ILE A 512 -12.18 -20.87 2.10
CA ILE A 512 -13.34 -20.43 1.32
C ILE A 512 -14.42 -19.97 2.28
N ALA A 513 -15.11 -18.89 1.95
CA ALA A 513 -16.13 -18.29 2.80
C ALA A 513 -17.37 -17.90 1.99
N ASP A 514 -18.48 -17.77 2.71
CA ASP A 514 -19.71 -17.22 2.18
C ASP A 514 -19.51 -15.76 1.77
N SER A 515 -20.18 -15.33 0.70
CA SER A 515 -20.13 -13.93 0.24
C SER A 515 -20.70 -12.96 1.27
N ASP A 516 -21.76 -13.40 1.96
CA ASP A 516 -22.55 -12.59 2.88
C ASP A 516 -22.05 -12.67 4.34
N ASP A 517 -21.35 -13.76 4.69
CA ASP A 517 -20.78 -13.99 6.02
C ASP A 517 -19.37 -14.61 5.94
N LEU A 518 -18.35 -13.77 6.04
CA LEU A 518 -16.94 -14.16 6.02
C LEU A 518 -16.53 -15.01 7.24
N SER A 519 -17.28 -14.96 8.34
CA SER A 519 -16.97 -15.75 9.54
C SER A 519 -17.21 -17.24 9.32
N ASN A 520 -18.13 -17.58 8.42
CA ASN A 520 -18.45 -18.94 8.00
C ASN A 520 -17.45 -19.46 6.95
N SER A 521 -16.19 -19.57 7.36
CA SER A 521 -15.10 -20.05 6.51
C SER A 521 -14.82 -21.55 6.70
N VAL A 522 -14.43 -22.23 5.62
CA VAL A 522 -14.00 -23.63 5.64
C VAL A 522 -12.71 -23.78 4.83
N PRO A 523 -11.85 -24.76 5.13
CA PRO A 523 -10.63 -25.00 4.34
C PRO A 523 -10.92 -25.20 2.86
N LEU A 524 -10.00 -24.76 2.00
CA LEU A 524 -10.10 -24.93 0.54
C LEU A 524 -10.12 -26.42 0.15
N CYS A 525 -9.35 -27.26 0.84
CA CYS A 525 -9.24 -28.69 0.55
C CYS A 525 -10.32 -29.52 1.27
N ILE A 526 -10.80 -30.60 0.62
CA ILE A 526 -11.78 -31.53 1.24
C ILE A 526 -11.10 -32.57 2.13
N ASP A 527 -11.84 -33.08 3.11
CA ASP A 527 -11.60 -34.37 3.79
C ASP A 527 -10.16 -34.67 4.21
N ASN A 528 -9.56 -33.72 4.93
CA ASN A 528 -8.19 -33.76 5.46
C ASN A 528 -7.11 -33.85 4.37
N ARG A 529 -7.31 -33.19 3.22
CA ARG A 529 -6.26 -32.99 2.22
C ARG A 529 -5.49 -31.69 2.44
N GLU A 530 -4.25 -31.68 1.97
CA GLU A 530 -3.38 -30.50 1.94
C GLU A 530 -2.46 -30.51 0.72
N GLY A 531 -1.54 -29.55 0.65
CA GLY A 531 -0.52 -29.46 -0.39
C GLY A 531 -1.01 -28.89 -1.73
N LEU A 532 -0.16 -29.03 -2.73
CA LEU A 532 -0.39 -28.51 -4.08
C LEU A 532 -1.67 -29.10 -4.68
N LEU A 533 -2.59 -28.26 -5.16
CA LEU A 533 -3.90 -28.66 -5.69
C LEU A 533 -4.75 -29.52 -4.74
N CYS A 534 -4.46 -29.48 -3.43
CA CYS A 534 -5.05 -30.38 -2.44
C CYS A 534 -4.80 -31.88 -2.72
N SER A 535 -3.73 -32.24 -3.44
CA SER A 535 -3.52 -33.62 -3.88
C SER A 535 -2.87 -34.53 -2.82
N GLN A 536 -2.42 -33.97 -1.69
CA GLN A 536 -1.62 -34.69 -0.69
C GLN A 536 -2.44 -34.97 0.57
N CYS A 537 -2.10 -36.07 1.25
CA CYS A 537 -2.59 -36.35 2.60
C CYS A 537 -1.55 -35.87 3.62
N PRO A 538 -1.98 -35.32 4.77
CA PRO A 538 -1.09 -34.91 5.84
C PRO A 538 -0.32 -36.10 6.42
N PRO A 539 0.83 -35.87 7.07
CA PRO A 539 1.62 -36.93 7.67
C PRO A 539 0.79 -37.84 8.59
N GLY A 540 0.93 -39.17 8.42
CA GLY A 540 0.15 -40.18 9.15
C GLY A 540 -1.22 -40.50 8.54
N TYR A 541 -1.67 -39.76 7.53
CA TYR A 541 -2.85 -40.09 6.73
C TYR A 541 -2.45 -40.74 5.41
N SER A 542 -3.40 -41.39 4.76
CA SER A 542 -3.19 -42.15 3.54
C SER A 542 -4.40 -42.00 2.63
N VAL A 543 -4.15 -42.06 1.33
CA VAL A 543 -5.21 -42.04 0.32
C VAL A 543 -6.07 -43.29 0.51
N VAL A 544 -7.39 -43.14 0.39
CA VAL A 544 -8.34 -44.24 0.48
C VAL A 544 -8.70 -44.73 -0.92
N PHE A 545 -8.69 -46.05 -1.14
CA PHE A 545 -9.08 -46.65 -2.41
C PHE A 545 -10.61 -46.51 -2.60
N GLY A 546 -11.07 -46.01 -3.75
CA GLY A 546 -12.49 -45.73 -4.01
C GLY A 546 -13.07 -44.49 -3.32
N SER A 547 -12.22 -43.60 -2.79
CA SER A 547 -12.66 -42.30 -2.23
C SER A 547 -11.62 -41.21 -2.45
N TYR A 548 -12.08 -39.95 -2.35
CA TYR A 548 -11.22 -38.78 -2.32
C TYR A 548 -10.79 -38.42 -0.89
N GLU A 549 -11.25 -39.09 0.16
CA GLU A 549 -10.87 -38.75 1.54
C GLU A 549 -9.45 -39.25 1.91
N CYS A 550 -8.75 -38.51 2.78
CA CYS A 550 -7.55 -39.00 3.45
C CYS A 550 -7.90 -39.56 4.83
N LYS A 551 -7.45 -40.79 5.14
CA LYS A 551 -7.69 -41.45 6.44
C LYS A 551 -6.43 -42.10 6.99
N GLN A 552 -6.42 -42.32 8.30
CA GLN A 552 -5.38 -43.14 8.93
C GLN A 552 -5.65 -44.61 8.63
N CYS A 553 -4.83 -45.21 7.77
CA CYS A 553 -4.96 -46.61 7.38
C CYS A 553 -4.07 -47.53 8.21
N SER A 554 -4.44 -48.81 8.26
CA SER A 554 -3.67 -49.87 8.88
C SER A 554 -3.31 -50.94 7.85
N ASN A 555 -2.09 -51.46 7.92
CA ASN A 555 -1.57 -52.47 6.98
C ASN A 555 -2.29 -53.82 7.05
N TRP A 556 -3.15 -54.03 8.05
CA TRP A 556 -4.00 -55.22 8.15
C TRP A 556 -4.96 -55.38 6.97
N TRP A 557 -5.38 -54.28 6.33
CA TRP A 557 -6.31 -54.33 5.21
C TRP A 557 -5.68 -54.89 3.93
N LEU A 558 -4.35 -55.04 3.84
CA LEU A 558 -3.69 -55.73 2.72
C LEU A 558 -4.17 -57.17 2.53
N PHE A 559 -4.62 -57.84 3.60
CA PHE A 559 -5.17 -59.19 3.48
C PHE A 559 -6.45 -59.25 2.64
N ILE A 560 -7.16 -58.13 2.45
CA ILE A 560 -8.30 -58.06 1.53
C ILE A 560 -7.89 -58.32 0.08
N LEU A 561 -6.64 -58.04 -0.31
CA LEU A 561 -6.15 -58.37 -1.66
C LEU A 561 -6.21 -59.87 -1.94
N ILE A 562 -6.02 -60.72 -0.93
CA ILE A 562 -6.15 -62.19 -1.05
C ILE A 562 -7.61 -62.55 -1.33
N ILE A 563 -8.55 -61.91 -0.63
CA ILE A 563 -9.98 -62.10 -0.85
C ILE A 563 -10.35 -61.74 -2.30
N TYR A 564 -9.89 -60.58 -2.80
CA TYR A 564 -10.14 -60.18 -4.19
C TYR A 564 -9.47 -61.09 -5.23
N ALA A 565 -8.24 -61.56 -4.96
CA ALA A 565 -7.54 -62.52 -5.81
C ALA A 565 -8.32 -63.84 -5.95
N VAL A 566 -9.03 -64.27 -4.90
CA VAL A 566 -9.84 -65.50 -4.93
C VAL A 566 -11.25 -65.27 -5.48
N ILE A 567 -11.90 -64.14 -5.14
CA ILE A 567 -13.25 -63.82 -5.60
C ILE A 567 -13.30 -63.62 -7.11
N GLY A 568 -12.30 -63.00 -7.74
CA GLY A 568 -12.29 -62.76 -9.19
C GLY A 568 -12.48 -64.06 -10.02
N PRO A 569 -11.62 -65.07 -9.85
CA PRO A 569 -11.75 -66.37 -10.51
C PRO A 569 -13.05 -67.10 -10.15
N LEU A 570 -13.48 -67.03 -8.88
CA LEU A 570 -14.76 -67.60 -8.45
C LEU A 570 -15.96 -66.94 -9.16
N LEU A 571 -15.94 -65.62 -9.33
CA LEU A 571 -16.98 -64.88 -10.03
C LEU A 571 -17.00 -65.24 -11.52
N ILE A 572 -15.84 -65.34 -12.16
CA ILE A 572 -15.73 -65.80 -13.56
C ILE A 572 -16.27 -67.23 -13.69
N TYR A 573 -15.91 -68.13 -12.78
CA TYR A 573 -16.42 -69.51 -12.72
C TYR A 573 -17.93 -69.57 -12.48
N LEU A 574 -18.47 -68.70 -11.62
CA LEU A 574 -19.90 -68.59 -11.38
C LEU A 574 -20.65 -68.10 -12.63
N LEU A 575 -20.16 -67.03 -13.28
CA LEU A 575 -20.72 -66.53 -14.54
C LEU A 575 -20.70 -67.61 -15.63
N TYR A 576 -19.65 -68.44 -15.64
CA TYR A 576 -19.55 -69.61 -16.51
C TYR A 576 -20.62 -70.68 -16.22
N ILE A 577 -20.79 -71.10 -14.95
CA ILE A 577 -21.83 -72.07 -14.56
C ILE A 577 -23.22 -71.57 -14.98
N LEU A 578 -23.47 -70.27 -14.80
CA LEU A 578 -24.73 -69.63 -15.15
C LEU A 578 -24.89 -69.39 -16.66
N LYS A 579 -23.91 -69.77 -17.50
CA LYS A 579 -23.88 -69.55 -18.96
C LYS A 579 -24.13 -68.10 -19.38
N LEU A 580 -23.76 -67.15 -18.52
CA LEU A 580 -23.90 -65.73 -18.78
C LEU A 580 -22.78 -65.26 -19.71
N THR A 581 -22.99 -65.44 -21.02
CA THR A 581 -22.01 -65.04 -22.05
C THR A 581 -22.18 -63.58 -22.43
N LEU A 582 -21.05 -62.84 -22.52
CA LEU A 582 -20.99 -61.43 -22.92
C LEU A 582 -21.46 -61.18 -24.35
N THR A 583 -21.38 -62.18 -25.24
CA THR A 583 -21.66 -62.04 -26.67
C THR A 583 -23.06 -62.50 -27.08
N THR A 584 -23.64 -63.49 -26.40
CA THR A 584 -24.90 -64.13 -26.85
C THR A 584 -25.90 -64.45 -25.72
N GLY A 585 -25.72 -63.92 -24.51
CA GLY A 585 -26.55 -64.23 -23.33
C GLY A 585 -27.27 -63.02 -22.70
N SER A 586 -28.00 -63.28 -21.61
CA SER A 586 -28.79 -62.30 -20.83
C SER A 586 -28.00 -61.08 -20.37
N LEU A 587 -26.68 -61.25 -20.19
CA LEU A 587 -25.75 -60.19 -19.77
C LEU A 587 -25.51 -59.16 -20.89
N ASN A 588 -25.51 -59.59 -22.17
CA ASN A 588 -25.49 -58.67 -23.31
C ASN A 588 -26.77 -57.82 -23.36
N GLY A 589 -27.92 -58.42 -23.00
CA GLY A 589 -29.19 -57.69 -22.85
C GLY A 589 -29.14 -56.64 -21.73
N ILE A 590 -28.51 -56.95 -20.59
CA ILE A 590 -28.33 -55.98 -19.48
C ILE A 590 -27.37 -54.87 -19.89
N ILE A 591 -26.22 -55.19 -20.50
CA ILE A 591 -25.23 -54.21 -20.98
C ILE A 591 -25.86 -53.31 -22.04
N PHE A 592 -26.59 -53.88 -22.99
CA PHE A 592 -27.33 -53.12 -24.01
C PHE A 592 -28.42 -52.23 -23.38
N CYS A 593 -29.15 -52.72 -22.36
CA CYS A 593 -30.15 -51.93 -21.64
C CYS A 593 -29.52 -50.75 -20.88
N VAL A 594 -28.36 -50.96 -20.24
CA VAL A 594 -27.59 -49.90 -19.58
C VAL A 594 -27.04 -48.89 -20.61
N GLN A 595 -26.52 -49.35 -21.74
CA GLN A 595 -26.06 -48.48 -22.84
C GLN A 595 -27.21 -47.66 -23.45
N LEU A 596 -28.39 -48.25 -23.61
CA LEU A 596 -29.60 -47.56 -24.09
C LEU A 596 -30.08 -46.50 -23.09
N LEU A 597 -30.06 -46.81 -21.78
CA LEU A 597 -30.38 -45.85 -20.71
C LEU A 597 -29.34 -44.73 -20.60
N GLY A 598 -28.10 -44.96 -21.04
CA GLY A 598 -27.07 -43.93 -21.16
C GLY A 598 -27.27 -42.96 -22.31
N PHE A 599 -28.02 -43.37 -23.33
CA PHE A 599 -28.30 -42.57 -24.51
C PHE A 599 -29.60 -41.76 -24.38
N ILE A 600 -30.53 -42.23 -23.54
CA ILE A 600 -31.79 -41.55 -23.25
C ILE A 600 -31.58 -40.75 -21.97
N ASP A 601 -31.37 -39.45 -22.07
CA ASP A 601 -31.25 -38.53 -20.92
C ASP A 601 -32.67 -38.29 -20.33
N PRO A 602 -33.11 -39.00 -19.27
CA PRO A 602 -34.49 -38.91 -18.82
C PRO A 602 -34.66 -37.66 -17.93
N PRO A 603 -35.72 -36.84 -18.09
CA PRO A 603 -35.76 -35.51 -17.49
C PRO A 603 -35.95 -35.43 -15.96
N SER A 604 -36.02 -36.54 -15.22
CA SER A 604 -36.52 -36.48 -13.83
C SER A 604 -36.10 -37.61 -12.89
N VAL A 605 -34.99 -38.31 -13.14
CA VAL A 605 -34.46 -39.34 -12.21
C VAL A 605 -33.25 -38.78 -11.48
N ASP A 606 -33.24 -38.93 -10.14
CA ASP A 606 -32.16 -38.52 -9.25
C ASP A 606 -30.79 -38.96 -9.80
N LYS A 607 -29.99 -37.98 -10.24
CA LYS A 607 -28.72 -38.17 -10.97
C LYS A 607 -27.69 -38.99 -10.18
N LYS A 608 -27.90 -39.16 -8.86
CA LYS A 608 -27.02 -39.95 -8.01
C LYS A 608 -27.14 -41.46 -8.26
N GLY A 609 -28.34 -41.97 -8.54
CA GLY A 609 -28.57 -43.40 -8.81
C GLY A 609 -28.16 -43.83 -10.22
N MET A 610 -28.30 -42.92 -11.19
CA MET A 610 -28.06 -43.20 -12.61
C MET A 610 -26.57 -43.08 -13.00
N ASN A 611 -25.82 -42.15 -12.38
CA ASN A 611 -24.36 -42.08 -12.54
C ASN A 611 -23.64 -43.35 -12.04
N ILE A 612 -24.17 -44.02 -11.02
CA ILE A 612 -23.59 -45.29 -10.50
C ILE A 612 -23.66 -46.41 -11.55
N LEU A 613 -24.73 -46.43 -12.37
CA LEU A 613 -24.92 -47.45 -13.40
C LEU A 613 -24.20 -47.13 -14.71
N LEU A 614 -24.09 -45.84 -15.07
CA LEU A 614 -23.51 -45.41 -16.35
C LEU A 614 -22.00 -45.17 -16.31
N ASN A 615 -21.47 -44.66 -15.20
CA ASN A 615 -20.02 -44.43 -15.05
C ASN A 615 -19.28 -45.65 -14.51
N GLY A 616 -19.99 -46.68 -14.05
CA GLY A 616 -19.42 -47.82 -13.31
C GLY A 616 -18.45 -48.72 -14.09
N TRP A 617 -18.19 -48.47 -15.38
CA TRP A 617 -17.16 -49.17 -16.16
C TRP A 617 -15.91 -48.33 -16.46
N THR A 618 -16.00 -47.00 -16.41
CA THR A 618 -14.86 -46.09 -16.71
C THR A 618 -14.37 -45.33 -15.49
N ASP A 619 -15.26 -45.03 -14.54
CA ASP A 619 -14.94 -44.49 -13.23
C ASP A 619 -15.22 -45.60 -12.21
N TYR A 620 -14.23 -46.47 -11.99
CA TYR A 620 -14.26 -47.48 -10.93
C TYR A 620 -14.09 -46.80 -9.55
N ASP A 621 -14.91 -45.81 -9.22
CA ASP A 621 -15.12 -45.42 -7.84
C ASP A 621 -15.91 -46.56 -7.19
N LEU A 622 -15.20 -47.59 -6.73
CA LEU A 622 -15.77 -48.60 -5.83
C LEU A 622 -16.47 -47.82 -4.72
N SER A 623 -17.80 -47.92 -4.65
CA SER A 623 -18.61 -47.14 -3.71
C SER A 623 -18.33 -47.43 -2.23
N PHE A 624 -17.32 -48.25 -1.93
CA PHE A 624 -16.86 -48.57 -0.59
C PHE A 624 -15.43 -48.05 -0.40
N PRO A 625 -15.21 -47.02 0.44
CA PRO A 625 -13.87 -46.51 0.75
C PRO A 625 -13.04 -47.59 1.46
N LEU A 626 -11.95 -48.04 0.84
CA LEU A 626 -11.06 -49.07 1.38
C LEU A 626 -9.68 -48.50 1.76
N CYS A 627 -9.34 -48.60 3.05
CA CYS A 627 -8.08 -48.11 3.61
C CYS A 627 -7.00 -49.21 3.52
N LEU A 628 -6.43 -49.45 2.34
CA LEU A 628 -5.61 -50.65 2.07
C LEU A 628 -4.35 -50.76 2.95
N TYR A 629 -3.55 -49.70 3.04
CA TYR A 629 -2.32 -49.66 3.84
C TYR A 629 -1.88 -48.23 4.13
N SER A 630 -0.98 -48.06 5.10
CA SER A 630 -0.45 -46.76 5.51
C SER A 630 0.51 -46.18 4.47
N GLU A 631 0.48 -44.86 4.29
CA GLU A 631 1.31 -44.08 3.36
C GLU A 631 1.01 -44.32 1.87
N MET A 632 -0.19 -44.82 1.55
CA MET A 632 -0.63 -44.92 0.15
C MET A 632 -0.81 -43.54 -0.48
N THR A 633 -0.19 -43.31 -1.63
CA THR A 633 -0.29 -42.07 -2.43
C THR A 633 -1.27 -42.21 -3.59
N GLU A 634 -1.61 -41.10 -4.25
CA GLU A 634 -2.47 -41.11 -5.44
C GLU A 634 -1.91 -41.97 -6.58
N LEU A 635 -0.58 -41.96 -6.77
CA LEU A 635 0.09 -42.78 -7.77
C LEU A 635 -0.14 -44.28 -7.51
N TRP A 636 -0.07 -44.70 -6.24
CA TRP A 636 -0.36 -46.08 -5.86
C TRP A 636 -1.82 -46.44 -6.08
N ARG A 637 -2.76 -45.52 -5.79
CA ARG A 637 -4.19 -45.71 -6.07
C ARG A 637 -4.43 -45.97 -7.56
N TYR A 638 -3.90 -45.13 -8.44
CA TYR A 638 -4.00 -45.33 -9.90
C TYR A 638 -3.28 -46.60 -10.37
N GLY A 639 -2.09 -46.88 -9.83
CA GLY A 639 -1.35 -48.11 -10.11
C GLY A 639 -2.15 -49.37 -9.76
N LEU A 640 -2.86 -49.38 -8.62
CA LEU A 640 -3.71 -50.49 -8.20
C LEU A 640 -4.92 -50.67 -9.14
N TYR A 641 -5.54 -49.59 -9.61
CA TYR A 641 -6.59 -49.68 -10.63
C TYR A 641 -6.07 -50.33 -11.91
N THR A 642 -4.90 -49.91 -12.40
CA THR A 642 -4.28 -50.50 -13.59
C THR A 642 -3.92 -51.97 -13.39
N VAL A 643 -3.31 -52.33 -12.25
CA VAL A 643 -2.97 -53.71 -11.92
C VAL A 643 -4.21 -54.59 -11.86
N TYR A 644 -5.31 -54.09 -11.28
CA TYR A 644 -6.57 -54.81 -11.24
C TYR A 644 -7.15 -55.05 -12.64
N GLN A 645 -7.12 -54.05 -13.52
CA GLN A 645 -7.58 -54.20 -14.91
C GLN A 645 -6.75 -55.24 -15.67
N VAL A 646 -5.41 -55.19 -15.55
CA VAL A 646 -4.51 -56.18 -16.14
C VAL A 646 -4.77 -57.58 -15.58
N TYR A 647 -5.03 -57.70 -14.28
CA TYR A 647 -5.36 -58.96 -13.63
C TYR A 647 -6.64 -59.61 -14.19
N ILE A 648 -7.70 -58.83 -14.37
CA ILE A 648 -8.95 -59.32 -14.95
C ILE A 648 -8.75 -59.74 -16.41
N LEU A 649 -7.98 -58.98 -17.20
CA LEU A 649 -7.65 -59.33 -18.59
C LEU A 649 -6.86 -60.63 -18.70
N ILE A 650 -5.83 -60.81 -17.88
CA ILE A 650 -5.05 -62.06 -17.85
C ILE A 650 -5.93 -63.22 -17.42
N SER A 651 -6.77 -63.03 -16.40
CA SER A 651 -7.72 -64.06 -15.96
C SER A 651 -8.68 -64.44 -17.09
N ALA A 652 -9.26 -63.46 -17.80
CA ALA A 652 -10.14 -63.71 -18.94
C ALA A 652 -9.42 -64.44 -20.09
N LEU A 653 -8.15 -64.09 -20.38
CA LEU A 653 -7.35 -64.79 -21.39
C LEU A 653 -7.06 -66.25 -21.00
N VAL A 654 -6.71 -66.50 -19.73
CA VAL A 654 -6.50 -67.85 -19.20
C VAL A 654 -7.78 -68.67 -19.30
N TYR A 655 -8.92 -68.12 -18.91
CA TYR A 655 -10.21 -68.79 -19.00
C TYR A 655 -10.67 -68.99 -20.45
N GLY A 656 -10.48 -68.00 -21.32
CA GLY A 656 -10.78 -68.12 -22.75
C GLY A 656 -9.92 -69.17 -23.45
N SER A 657 -8.63 -69.24 -23.09
CA SER A 657 -7.72 -70.29 -23.57
C SER A 657 -8.16 -71.67 -23.08
N SER A 658 -8.57 -71.76 -21.80
CA SER A 658 -9.15 -72.97 -21.21
C SER A 658 -10.40 -73.45 -21.97
N LEU A 659 -11.23 -72.51 -22.44
CA LEU A 659 -12.44 -72.77 -23.24
C LEU A 659 -12.13 -73.36 -24.62
N TYR A 660 -11.02 -72.94 -25.25
CA TYR A 660 -10.53 -73.52 -26.51
C TYR A 660 -10.08 -74.99 -26.32
N PHE A 661 -9.38 -75.27 -25.23
CA PHE A 661 -8.91 -76.63 -24.91
C PHE A 661 -10.04 -77.58 -24.52
N MET A 662 -11.05 -77.13 -23.77
CA MET A 662 -12.24 -77.93 -23.47
C MET A 662 -13.01 -78.35 -24.73
N LYS A 663 -13.04 -77.50 -25.77
CA LYS A 663 -13.73 -77.82 -27.02
C LYS A 663 -12.93 -78.79 -27.90
N SER A 664 -11.65 -79.02 -27.60
CA SER A 664 -10.74 -79.89 -28.38
C SER A 664 -10.54 -81.28 -27.75
N ASP A 665 -11.35 -81.67 -26.75
CA ASP A 665 -11.26 -82.96 -26.03
C ASP A 665 -9.84 -83.27 -25.47
N HIS A 666 -9.14 -82.25 -24.98
CA HIS A 666 -7.85 -82.42 -24.28
C HIS A 666 -7.99 -82.03 -22.80
N GLU A 667 -8.62 -82.90 -22.01
CA GLU A 667 -8.89 -82.67 -20.58
C GLU A 667 -7.61 -82.54 -19.73
N ASP A 668 -6.53 -83.25 -20.07
CA ASP A 668 -5.26 -83.20 -19.33
C ASP A 668 -4.54 -81.85 -19.49
N GLY A 669 -4.62 -81.24 -20.68
CA GLY A 669 -4.02 -79.93 -20.95
C GLY A 669 -4.72 -78.80 -20.18
N LEU A 670 -6.04 -78.91 -19.99
CA LEU A 670 -6.86 -77.95 -19.26
C LEU A 670 -6.48 -77.86 -17.77
N MET A 671 -6.35 -79.01 -17.11
CA MET A 671 -6.02 -79.06 -15.68
C MET A 671 -4.63 -78.51 -15.40
N ILE A 672 -3.67 -78.75 -16.30
CA ILE A 672 -2.32 -78.20 -16.19
C ILE A 672 -2.33 -76.68 -16.38
N ILE A 673 -3.05 -76.15 -17.38
CA ILE A 673 -3.12 -74.70 -17.62
C ILE A 673 -3.79 -73.97 -16.46
N ILE A 674 -4.89 -74.50 -15.92
CA ILE A 674 -5.58 -73.90 -14.76
C ILE A 674 -4.70 -73.97 -13.51
N ALA A 675 -4.04 -75.11 -13.24
CA ALA A 675 -3.17 -75.26 -12.09
C ALA A 675 -1.94 -74.33 -12.18
N VAL A 676 -1.30 -74.24 -13.34
CA VAL A 676 -0.14 -73.36 -13.57
C VAL A 676 -0.57 -71.90 -13.48
N SER A 677 -1.70 -71.51 -14.07
CA SER A 677 -2.17 -70.12 -14.03
C SER A 677 -2.54 -69.69 -12.62
N ASN A 678 -3.24 -70.53 -11.86
CA ASN A 678 -3.56 -70.23 -10.46
C ASN A 678 -2.31 -70.21 -9.58
N ALA A 679 -1.34 -71.11 -9.82
CA ALA A 679 -0.06 -71.07 -9.12
C ALA A 679 0.71 -69.77 -9.41
N VAL A 680 0.73 -69.31 -10.67
CA VAL A 680 1.36 -68.04 -11.06
C VAL A 680 0.66 -66.85 -10.39
N ILE A 681 -0.67 -66.81 -10.37
CA ILE A 681 -1.44 -65.72 -9.73
C ILE A 681 -1.22 -65.70 -8.22
N ILE A 682 -1.25 -66.87 -7.56
CA ILE A 682 -1.05 -66.96 -6.10
C ILE A 682 0.39 -66.57 -5.75
N THR A 683 1.38 -67.06 -6.50
CA THR A 683 2.79 -66.72 -6.27
C THR A 683 3.09 -65.27 -6.57
N SER A 684 2.49 -64.64 -7.59
CA SER A 684 2.66 -63.21 -7.86
C SER A 684 2.01 -62.36 -6.76
N SER A 685 0.83 -62.73 -6.30
CA SER A 685 0.10 -62.01 -5.24
C SER A 685 0.84 -62.10 -3.90
N LEU A 686 1.30 -63.29 -3.52
CA LEU A 686 2.16 -63.48 -2.36
C LEU A 686 3.50 -62.74 -2.52
N GLY A 687 4.06 -62.71 -3.73
CA GLY A 687 5.25 -61.94 -4.06
C GLY A 687 5.09 -60.45 -3.77
N VAL A 688 3.98 -59.85 -4.19
CA VAL A 688 3.68 -58.43 -3.91
C VAL A 688 3.53 -58.18 -2.41
N ILE A 689 2.81 -59.04 -1.69
CA ILE A 689 2.64 -58.93 -0.23
C ILE A 689 4.00 -59.02 0.49
N ILE A 690 4.82 -60.02 0.12
CA ILE A 690 6.15 -60.20 0.70
C ILE A 690 7.05 -59.00 0.38
N LEU A 691 7.06 -58.53 -0.88
CA LEU A 691 7.84 -57.37 -1.29
C LEU A 691 7.44 -56.11 -0.51
N HIS A 692 6.14 -55.90 -0.29
CA HIS A 692 5.62 -54.78 0.49
C HIS A 692 5.98 -54.90 1.98
N ILE A 693 5.86 -56.09 2.57
CA ILE A 693 6.27 -56.32 3.96
C ILE A 693 7.77 -56.06 4.12
N LEU A 694 8.59 -56.55 3.18
CA LEU A 694 10.03 -56.30 3.17
C LEU A 694 10.34 -54.81 3.02
N TRP A 695 9.56 -54.07 2.24
CA TRP A 695 9.72 -52.63 2.08
C TRP A 695 9.39 -51.88 3.37
N VAL A 696 8.18 -52.08 3.92
CA VAL A 696 7.68 -51.37 5.11
C VAL A 696 8.51 -51.67 6.35
N THR A 697 8.99 -52.91 6.51
CA THR A 697 9.87 -53.27 7.63
C THR A 697 11.31 -52.73 7.48
N GLY A 698 11.61 -52.02 6.37
CA GLY A 698 12.96 -51.56 6.03
C GLY A 698 13.93 -52.71 5.74
N LEU A 699 13.46 -53.95 5.69
CA LEU A 699 14.27 -55.13 5.44
C LEU A 699 14.77 -55.17 3.99
N MET A 700 14.02 -54.57 3.05
CA MET A 700 14.39 -54.50 1.63
C MET A 700 15.66 -53.66 1.40
N GLU A 701 15.83 -52.56 2.14
CA GLU A 701 17.09 -51.79 2.13
C GLU A 701 18.25 -52.59 2.73
N LYS A 702 18.00 -53.36 3.80
CA LYS A 702 19.00 -54.28 4.38
C LYS A 702 19.37 -55.42 3.41
N ILE A 703 18.40 -55.96 2.68
CA ILE A 703 18.63 -56.99 1.65
C ILE A 703 19.37 -56.40 0.46
N LYS A 704 18.96 -55.24 -0.06
CA LYS A 704 19.69 -54.51 -1.13
C LYS A 704 21.13 -54.23 -0.74
N SER A 705 21.36 -53.73 0.48
CA SER A 705 22.71 -53.48 1.00
C SER A 705 23.55 -54.76 1.06
N LYS A 706 22.99 -55.87 1.57
CA LYS A 706 23.67 -57.17 1.59
C LYS A 706 23.92 -57.74 0.19
N PHE A 707 22.95 -57.63 -0.72
CA PHE A 707 23.08 -58.10 -2.10
C PHE A 707 24.13 -57.29 -2.86
N ARG A 708 24.18 -55.97 -2.66
CA ARG A 708 25.21 -55.08 -3.24
C ARG A 708 26.61 -55.46 -2.72
N LYS A 709 26.72 -55.83 -1.45
CA LYS A 709 27.97 -56.34 -0.82
C LYS A 709 28.39 -57.71 -1.33
N TYR A 710 27.43 -58.59 -1.64
CA TYR A 710 27.69 -59.93 -2.17
C TYR A 710 28.04 -59.87 -3.66
N TRP A 711 27.32 -59.05 -4.42
CA TRP A 711 27.56 -58.80 -5.84
C TRP A 711 28.92 -58.13 -6.09
N SER A 712 29.36 -57.22 -5.20
CA SER A 712 30.69 -56.62 -5.28
C SER A 712 31.83 -57.59 -4.97
N HIS A 713 31.55 -58.78 -4.42
CA HIS A 713 32.55 -59.85 -4.23
C HIS A 713 32.57 -60.88 -5.36
N CYS A 714 31.53 -60.94 -6.20
CA CYS A 714 31.44 -61.89 -7.31
C CYS A 714 31.86 -61.32 -8.68
N LEU A 715 32.14 -60.01 -8.79
CA LEU A 715 32.69 -59.44 -10.02
C LEU A 715 34.23 -59.51 -10.03
N PRO A 716 34.86 -60.09 -11.06
CA PRO A 716 36.30 -60.05 -11.22
C PRO A 716 36.77 -58.59 -11.42
N GLN A 717 37.90 -58.26 -10.80
CA GLN A 717 38.46 -56.92 -10.62
C GLN A 717 38.62 -56.10 -11.92
N GLN A 718 38.65 -56.78 -13.08
CA GLN A 718 38.81 -56.15 -14.40
C GLN A 718 37.53 -55.47 -14.92
N ASN A 719 36.35 -55.78 -14.38
CA ASN A 719 35.08 -55.12 -14.76
C ASN A 719 34.66 -54.00 -13.80
N GLN A 720 35.43 -53.73 -12.74
CA GLN A 720 35.13 -52.65 -11.79
C GLN A 720 35.48 -51.27 -12.34
N GLU A 721 36.45 -51.16 -13.25
CA GLU A 721 36.82 -49.87 -13.87
C GLU A 721 35.87 -49.49 -15.02
N GLU A 722 35.39 -50.44 -15.83
CA GLU A 722 34.35 -50.16 -16.85
C GLU A 722 32.96 -49.87 -16.22
N ALA A 723 32.61 -50.53 -15.11
CA ALA A 723 31.35 -50.25 -14.41
C ALA A 723 31.37 -48.90 -13.65
N ALA A 724 32.54 -48.44 -13.20
CA ALA A 724 32.69 -47.11 -12.60
C ALA A 724 32.60 -45.99 -13.65
N GLN A 725 33.04 -46.26 -14.89
CA GLN A 725 32.97 -45.29 -15.99
C GLN A 725 31.58 -45.22 -16.64
N VAL A 726 30.83 -46.34 -16.70
CA VAL A 726 29.43 -46.37 -17.18
C VAL A 726 28.44 -45.94 -16.09
N GLY A 727 28.78 -46.14 -14.81
CA GLY A 727 27.93 -45.73 -13.68
C GLY A 727 27.83 -44.22 -13.44
N ALA A 728 28.77 -43.43 -13.98
CA ALA A 728 28.74 -41.97 -13.91
C ALA A 728 27.82 -41.33 -14.97
N ASP A 729 27.55 -42.03 -16.09
CA ASP A 729 26.69 -41.52 -17.18
C ASP A 729 25.23 -42.06 -17.11
N MET A 730 24.94 -43.04 -16.24
CA MET A 730 23.58 -43.59 -16.05
C MET A 730 22.95 -43.24 -14.69
N SER A 731 23.53 -42.34 -13.90
CA SER A 731 22.97 -41.91 -12.61
C SER A 731 21.82 -40.90 -12.71
N GLY A 732 21.33 -40.59 -13.91
CA GLY A 732 20.13 -39.80 -14.11
C GLY A 732 19.06 -40.61 -14.82
N SER A 733 18.16 -41.29 -14.08
CA SER A 733 16.71 -41.31 -14.37
C SER A 733 15.91 -42.46 -13.75
N PHE A 734 16.47 -43.47 -13.08
CA PHE A 734 15.66 -44.65 -12.70
C PHE A 734 15.57 -45.02 -11.21
N PHE A 735 16.43 -44.50 -10.33
CA PHE A 735 16.39 -44.83 -8.89
C PHE A 735 16.75 -43.65 -7.96
N GLU A 736 16.28 -42.44 -8.27
CA GLU A 736 16.15 -41.39 -7.24
C GLU A 736 14.98 -41.73 -6.29
N PRO A 737 15.04 -41.35 -5.00
CA PRO A 737 13.90 -41.46 -4.09
C PRO A 737 12.70 -40.73 -4.69
N TYR A 738 11.64 -41.49 -4.94
CA TYR A 738 10.48 -41.08 -5.73
C TYR A 738 9.47 -40.29 -4.87
N ASP A 739 9.92 -39.20 -4.24
CA ASP A 739 9.06 -38.41 -3.33
C ASP A 739 8.37 -37.21 -3.99
N ARG A 740 8.58 -36.94 -5.30
CA ARG A 740 7.84 -35.87 -5.98
C ARG A 740 7.51 -36.21 -7.43
N VAL A 741 6.21 -36.31 -7.71
CA VAL A 741 5.62 -36.44 -9.03
C VAL A 741 6.02 -35.24 -9.90
N ARG A 742 6.71 -35.48 -11.01
CA ARG A 742 6.80 -34.53 -12.13
C ARG A 742 5.56 -34.71 -13.00
N GLU A 743 4.59 -33.82 -12.87
CA GLU A 743 3.64 -33.53 -13.94
C GLU A 743 4.14 -32.31 -14.73
N PRO A 744 3.86 -32.23 -16.04
CA PRO A 744 4.31 -31.12 -16.87
C PRO A 744 3.49 -29.87 -16.54
N LEU A 745 3.99 -29.05 -15.62
CA LEU A 745 3.62 -27.65 -15.55
C LEU A 745 4.17 -26.94 -16.78
N LEU A 746 3.29 -26.34 -17.58
CA LEU A 746 3.65 -25.29 -18.52
C LEU A 746 4.15 -24.09 -17.70
N ILE A 747 5.45 -24.08 -17.44
CA ILE A 747 6.17 -22.94 -16.87
C ILE A 747 6.38 -21.92 -17.98
N ASN A 748 5.93 -20.69 -17.75
CA ASN A 748 6.42 -19.50 -18.46
C ASN A 748 6.46 -18.30 -17.53
#